data_AF-A0AAD7UIT4-F1
#
_entry.id   AF-A0AAD7UIT4-F1
#
_cell.length_a   1.000
_cell.length_b   1.000
_cell.length_c   1.000
_cell.angle_alpha   90.00
_cell.angle_beta   90.00
_cell.angle_gamma   90.00
#
_symmetry.space_group_name_H-M   'P 1'
#
loop_
_entity.id
_entity.type
_entity.pdbx_description
1 polymer ?
#
loop_
_entity_poly.entity_id
_entity_poly.type
_entity_poly.pdbx_seq_one_letter_code
_entity_poly.pdbx_strand_id
1 'polypeptide(L)'
;MAARLEAELRRPPVRRRPRKVEPRSEVARLRRELAASRAAEMAVAEALRADLRKGMVVVVVPKTRSAALEYARRVALGRLEAMWERGAAGFRRSGFAAWRSYALRVGRSISAARLVRRRGAEKLVSSRLAKRPLRSAMRAWRRAAWALREVEEFRARATAAETAQRVARGKLGRDIAGARREARREKGALGLQAAWRGRAARLEAAAARQARAGISAATRISALWRGVSARTRVRQFRRFRRDIEAATRVQARWRARVARRRLRALRDLARRSEAALIVERLARGAAAREAARRRRHSRARRDAATAIQRLARGGLVRDRVAVLEAARDRRRAAEARAARRLGEFARRVARIRQARAERARARVRAWAAARIQARCARGPTARGIVGVRLVDRRRELFASARDCVETYEDGVFFYAGNPAPPPPTGYKRRDGMLVLATGAVVIDPEDAAADAERARRAAFAAAEHLLGVLGEQALASIQKTRDFLGGLDDLREFREPRFDAFCRVVRDLATELETAGNPPSSSDAVLVATEQARDEEADIPAAAATTITWEQYADDVGTPYYYNPETGESTYETPPQTQGGAIVPCEEPPTSTWGHTQEPTLLEQTTTSDDPTWGEREPTLLEQTTNYTTTSDDPNWVQSQDEEGRWYWYNTATGESYYDEYYYE
;
A
#
# COMPACT_ATOMS: atom_id res chain seq x y z
N MET A 1 101.02 -124.52 -29.45
CA MET A 1 100.61 -124.03 -30.79
C MET A 1 99.22 -123.38 -30.81
N ALA A 2 98.22 -123.87 -30.05
CA ALA A 2 96.88 -123.27 -30.01
C ALA A 2 96.83 -121.80 -29.52
N ALA A 3 97.67 -121.42 -28.55
CA ALA A 3 97.75 -120.04 -28.03
C ALA A 3 98.38 -119.03 -29.01
N ARG A 4 99.12 -119.49 -30.04
CA ARG A 4 99.73 -118.60 -31.06
C ARG A 4 98.75 -118.26 -32.18
N LEU A 5 97.78 -119.13 -32.45
CA LEU A 5 96.70 -118.90 -33.43
C LEU A 5 95.63 -117.93 -32.91
N GLU A 6 95.40 -117.89 -31.59
CA GLU A 6 94.43 -116.97 -30.97
C GLU A 6 94.95 -115.52 -30.93
N ALA A 7 96.27 -115.31 -30.95
CA ALA A 7 96.89 -114.00 -31.01
C ALA A 7 96.88 -113.37 -32.42
N GLU A 8 96.88 -114.17 -33.50
CA GLU A 8 96.78 -113.63 -34.87
C GLU A 8 95.34 -113.26 -35.27
N LEU A 9 94.33 -113.90 -34.68
CA LEU A 9 92.91 -113.63 -34.98
C LEU A 9 92.36 -112.35 -34.32
N ARG A 10 93.12 -111.69 -33.44
CA ARG A 10 92.76 -110.39 -32.84
C ARG A 10 93.35 -109.18 -33.57
N ARG A 11 94.08 -109.36 -34.68
CA ARG A 11 94.52 -108.22 -35.50
C ARG A 11 93.33 -107.65 -36.30
N PRO A 12 92.93 -106.38 -36.10
CA PRO A 12 91.88 -105.76 -36.91
C PRO A 12 92.34 -105.71 -38.38
N PRO A 13 91.43 -105.93 -39.35
CA PRO A 13 91.79 -105.83 -40.75
C PRO A 13 92.23 -104.39 -41.06
N VAL A 14 93.47 -104.24 -41.52
CA VAL A 14 93.97 -103.01 -42.12
C VAL A 14 93.06 -102.70 -43.30
N ARG A 15 92.16 -101.72 -43.10
CA ARG A 15 91.28 -101.20 -44.15
C ARG A 15 92.16 -100.68 -45.29
N ARG A 16 92.26 -101.45 -46.37
CA ARG A 16 92.71 -100.93 -47.67
C ARG A 16 91.81 -99.74 -48.00
N ARG A 17 92.39 -98.54 -47.99
CA ARG A 17 91.70 -97.31 -48.39
C ARG A 17 91.13 -97.51 -49.79
N PRO A 18 89.83 -97.26 -50.03
CA PRO A 18 89.32 -97.19 -51.39
C PRO A 18 90.10 -96.10 -52.14
N ARG A 19 90.51 -96.44 -53.36
CA ARG A 19 91.10 -95.53 -54.36
C ARG A 19 90.38 -94.18 -54.27
N LYS A 20 91.11 -93.11 -53.94
CA LYS A 20 90.64 -91.72 -54.04
C LYS A 20 90.20 -91.50 -55.48
N VAL A 21 88.90 -91.58 -55.76
CA VAL A 21 88.31 -90.83 -56.86
C VAL A 21 88.48 -89.38 -56.44
N GLU A 22 89.22 -88.60 -57.24
CA GLU A 22 89.58 -87.22 -56.88
C GLU A 22 88.32 -86.40 -56.52
N PRO A 23 88.19 -85.91 -55.27
CA PRO A 23 87.04 -85.10 -54.85
C PRO A 23 86.99 -83.74 -55.57
N ARG A 24 88.05 -83.36 -56.29
CA ARG A 24 88.10 -82.10 -57.05
C ARG A 24 87.11 -82.09 -58.21
N SER A 25 86.87 -83.21 -58.89
CA SER A 25 85.93 -83.25 -60.03
C SER A 25 84.47 -83.17 -59.57
N GLU A 26 84.14 -83.81 -58.44
CA GLU A 26 82.79 -83.80 -57.87
C GLU A 26 82.46 -82.47 -57.18
N VAL A 27 83.42 -81.88 -56.46
CA VAL A 27 83.27 -80.53 -55.88
C VAL A 27 83.17 -79.47 -56.97
N ALA A 28 83.96 -79.56 -58.04
CA ALA A 28 83.85 -78.65 -59.19
C ALA A 28 82.52 -78.81 -59.94
N ARG A 29 81.96 -80.03 -60.00
CA ARG A 29 80.63 -80.28 -60.54
C ARG A 29 79.53 -79.70 -59.64
N LEU A 30 79.58 -79.93 -58.33
CA LEU A 30 78.61 -79.37 -57.37
C LEU A 30 78.65 -77.84 -57.34
N ARG A 31 79.83 -77.22 -57.48
CA ARG A 31 79.96 -75.75 -57.60
C ARG A 31 79.34 -75.22 -58.89
N ARG A 32 79.50 -75.92 -60.02
CA ARG A 32 78.84 -75.58 -61.28
C ARG A 32 77.32 -75.75 -61.21
N GLU A 33 76.85 -76.84 -60.59
CA GLU A 33 75.41 -77.07 -60.34
C GLU A 33 74.84 -75.99 -59.40
N LEU A 34 75.55 -75.59 -58.34
CA LEU A 34 75.12 -74.51 -57.44
C LEU A 34 75.09 -73.14 -58.14
N ALA A 35 76.11 -72.84 -58.95
CA ALA A 35 76.17 -71.60 -59.72
C ALA A 35 75.02 -71.51 -60.74
N ALA A 36 74.71 -72.62 -61.42
CA ALA A 36 73.57 -72.71 -62.33
C ALA A 36 72.23 -72.54 -61.60
N SER A 37 72.05 -73.16 -60.43
CA SER A 37 70.84 -72.98 -59.60
C SER A 37 70.68 -71.54 -59.13
N ARG A 38 71.76 -70.88 -58.69
CA ARG A 38 71.72 -69.46 -58.28
C ARG A 38 71.40 -68.53 -59.45
N ALA A 39 71.98 -68.77 -60.63
CA ALA A 39 71.68 -68.00 -61.82
C ALA A 39 70.19 -68.15 -62.23
N ALA A 40 69.64 -69.36 -62.12
CA ALA A 40 68.22 -69.61 -62.37
C ALA A 40 67.31 -68.90 -61.33
N GLU A 41 67.67 -68.92 -60.05
CA GLU A 41 66.95 -68.19 -58.99
C GLU A 41 66.97 -66.68 -59.23
N MET A 42 68.11 -66.11 -59.62
CA MET A 42 68.22 -64.68 -59.92
C MET A 42 67.41 -64.30 -61.17
N ALA A 43 67.43 -65.12 -62.22
CA ALA A 43 66.62 -64.89 -63.43
C ALA A 43 65.11 -64.90 -63.12
N VAL A 44 64.64 -65.81 -62.25
CA VAL A 44 63.24 -65.83 -61.79
C VAL A 44 62.92 -64.58 -60.96
N ALA A 45 63.83 -64.17 -60.06
CA ALA A 45 63.64 -62.98 -59.25
C ALA A 45 63.59 -61.69 -60.08
N GLU A 46 64.41 -61.59 -61.13
CA GLU A 46 64.39 -60.46 -62.06
C GLU A 46 63.13 -60.42 -62.91
N ALA A 47 62.68 -61.57 -63.43
CA ALA A 47 61.41 -61.67 -64.14
C ALA A 47 60.24 -61.20 -63.25
N LEU A 48 60.23 -61.61 -61.98
CA LEU A 48 59.19 -61.24 -61.02
C LEU A 48 59.22 -59.74 -60.69
N ARG A 49 60.41 -59.14 -60.57
CA ARG A 49 60.58 -57.69 -60.41
C ARG A 49 60.12 -56.91 -61.64
N ALA A 50 60.41 -57.41 -62.84
CA ALA A 50 59.98 -56.79 -64.09
C ALA A 50 58.45 -56.82 -64.23
N ASP A 51 57.81 -57.93 -63.85
CA ASP A 51 56.34 -58.05 -63.85
C ASP A 51 55.68 -57.17 -62.79
N LEU A 52 56.28 -57.04 -61.60
CA LEU A 52 55.82 -56.09 -60.58
C LEU A 52 55.90 -54.64 -61.08
N ARG A 53 56.97 -54.26 -61.78
CA ARG A 53 57.11 -52.93 -62.39
C ARG A 53 56.06 -52.67 -63.48
N LYS A 54 55.75 -53.68 -64.30
CA LYS A 54 54.68 -53.58 -65.31
C LYS A 54 53.27 -53.53 -64.70
N GLY A 55 53.06 -54.18 -63.55
CA GLY A 55 51.79 -54.20 -62.83
C GLY A 55 51.53 -52.95 -61.98
N MET A 56 52.56 -52.16 -61.66
CA MET A 56 52.47 -50.97 -60.84
C MET A 56 52.04 -49.73 -61.65
N VAL A 57 50.91 -49.84 -62.36
CA VAL A 57 50.18 -48.65 -62.82
C VAL A 57 49.49 -48.07 -61.58
N VAL A 58 49.98 -46.93 -61.11
CA VAL A 58 49.49 -46.26 -59.90
C VAL A 58 48.07 -45.74 -60.16
N VAL A 59 47.07 -46.54 -59.80
CA VAL A 59 45.68 -46.06 -59.73
C VAL A 59 45.58 -45.23 -58.45
N VAL A 60 45.65 -43.90 -58.58
CA VAL A 60 45.39 -42.96 -57.48
C VAL A 60 43.88 -42.99 -57.20
N VAL A 61 43.44 -43.86 -56.30
CA VAL A 61 42.03 -43.89 -55.85
C VAL A 61 41.86 -42.86 -54.72
N PRO A 62 40.95 -41.87 -54.84
CA PRO A 62 40.65 -40.94 -53.76
C PRO A 62 40.14 -41.69 -52.52
N LYS A 63 40.65 -41.34 -51.33
CA LYS A 63 40.40 -42.04 -50.05
C LYS A 63 38.93 -42.09 -49.59
N THR A 64 38.00 -41.47 -50.30
CA THR A 64 36.63 -41.23 -49.85
C THR A 64 35.61 -42.31 -50.24
N ARG A 65 35.98 -43.33 -51.04
CA ARG A 65 35.05 -44.43 -51.42
C ARG A 65 35.63 -45.81 -51.06
N SER A 66 35.12 -46.40 -49.98
CA SER A 66 35.53 -47.73 -49.47
C SER A 66 35.35 -48.86 -50.49
N ALA A 67 34.29 -48.81 -51.31
CA ALA A 67 34.01 -49.82 -52.33
C ALA A 67 35.09 -49.87 -53.44
N ALA A 68 35.65 -48.73 -53.85
CA ALA A 68 36.70 -48.67 -54.87
C ALA A 68 38.03 -49.24 -54.36
N LEU A 69 38.31 -49.05 -53.07
CA LEU A 69 39.46 -49.62 -52.37
C LEU A 69 39.36 -51.15 -52.26
N GLU A 70 38.18 -51.68 -51.95
CA GLU A 70 37.96 -53.14 -51.92
C GLU A 70 38.07 -53.78 -53.30
N TYR A 71 37.54 -53.14 -54.34
CA TYR A 71 37.67 -53.63 -55.72
C TYR A 71 39.14 -53.69 -56.15
N ALA A 72 39.91 -52.62 -55.90
CA ALA A 72 41.34 -52.58 -56.20
C ALA A 72 42.13 -53.67 -55.44
N ARG A 73 41.77 -53.94 -54.17
CA ARG A 73 42.37 -55.05 -53.39
C ARG A 73 42.07 -56.42 -53.98
N ARG A 74 40.83 -56.69 -54.42
CA ARG A 74 40.48 -57.97 -55.06
C ARG A 74 41.24 -58.19 -56.37
N VAL A 75 41.34 -57.15 -57.20
CA VAL A 75 42.09 -57.24 -58.47
C VAL A 75 43.58 -57.46 -58.23
N ALA A 76 44.17 -56.81 -57.22
CA ALA A 76 45.57 -57.02 -56.85
C ALA A 76 45.83 -58.45 -56.34
N LEU A 77 44.93 -59.01 -55.52
CA LEU A 77 45.01 -60.38 -55.03
C LEU A 77 44.92 -61.41 -56.16
N GLY A 78 43.95 -61.28 -57.07
CA GLY A 78 43.82 -62.20 -58.21
C GLY A 78 45.05 -62.21 -59.12
N ARG A 79 45.73 -61.05 -59.28
CA ARG A 79 46.98 -60.98 -60.04
C ARG A 79 48.17 -61.63 -59.31
N LEU A 80 48.23 -61.50 -57.97
CA LEU A 80 49.25 -62.17 -57.15
C LEU A 80 49.10 -63.69 -57.21
N GLU A 81 47.88 -64.21 -57.12
CA GLU A 81 47.59 -65.65 -57.27
C GLU A 81 48.05 -66.17 -58.64
N ALA A 82 47.72 -65.48 -59.73
CA ALA A 82 48.16 -65.86 -61.07
C ALA A 82 49.70 -65.83 -61.26
N MET A 83 50.42 -64.98 -60.53
CA MET A 83 51.90 -65.01 -60.52
C MET A 83 52.45 -66.21 -59.75
N TRP A 84 51.85 -66.54 -58.60
CA TRP A 84 52.25 -67.68 -57.78
C TRP A 84 52.03 -69.02 -58.50
N GLU A 85 50.90 -69.18 -59.17
CA GLU A 85 50.60 -70.40 -59.95
C GLU A 85 51.61 -70.64 -61.08
N ARG A 86 52.04 -69.57 -61.77
CA ARG A 86 53.08 -69.64 -62.80
C ARG A 86 54.43 -70.03 -62.22
N GLY A 87 54.81 -69.48 -61.06
CA GLY A 87 56.03 -69.88 -60.35
C GLY A 87 56.01 -71.35 -59.92
N ALA A 88 54.89 -71.82 -59.36
CA ALA A 88 54.70 -73.21 -58.95
C ALA A 88 54.73 -74.19 -60.14
N ALA A 89 54.17 -73.79 -61.30
CA ALA A 89 54.28 -74.56 -62.53
C ALA A 89 55.74 -74.69 -63.03
N GLY A 90 56.55 -73.64 -62.89
CA GLY A 90 57.98 -73.65 -63.23
C GLY A 90 58.79 -74.63 -62.35
N PHE A 91 58.56 -74.61 -61.03
CA PHE A 91 59.21 -75.54 -60.10
C PHE A 91 58.86 -77.01 -60.39
N ARG A 92 57.60 -77.30 -60.71
CA ARG A 92 57.16 -78.67 -61.07
C ARG A 92 57.87 -79.20 -62.32
N ARG A 93 58.06 -78.36 -63.35
CA ARG A 93 58.78 -78.77 -64.58
C ARG A 93 60.26 -79.04 -64.32
N SER A 94 60.91 -78.20 -63.51
CA SER A 94 62.32 -78.37 -63.08
C SER A 94 62.53 -79.69 -62.32
N GLY A 95 61.69 -79.95 -61.32
CA GLY A 95 61.76 -81.19 -60.52
C GLY A 95 61.58 -82.45 -61.36
N PHE A 96 60.66 -82.43 -62.32
CA PHE A 96 60.39 -83.57 -63.21
C PHE A 96 61.58 -83.88 -64.15
N ALA A 97 62.26 -82.85 -64.65
CA ALA A 97 63.46 -83.02 -65.48
C ALA A 97 64.65 -83.63 -64.69
N ALA A 98 64.83 -83.21 -63.43
CA ALA A 98 65.85 -83.78 -62.54
C ALA A 98 65.57 -85.26 -62.20
N TRP A 99 64.31 -85.59 -61.93
CA TRP A 99 63.88 -86.97 -61.65
C TRP A 99 64.09 -87.90 -62.85
N ARG A 100 63.74 -87.47 -64.07
CA ARG A 100 63.96 -88.24 -65.31
C ARG A 100 65.45 -88.57 -65.52
N SER A 101 66.33 -87.62 -65.22
CA SER A 101 67.79 -87.79 -65.31
C SER A 101 68.35 -88.76 -64.26
N TYR A 102 67.74 -88.84 -63.08
CA TYR A 102 68.09 -89.80 -62.04
C TYR A 102 67.63 -91.23 -62.42
N ALA A 103 66.38 -91.39 -62.87
CA ALA A 103 65.83 -92.69 -63.26
C ALA A 103 66.67 -93.37 -64.37
N LEU A 104 67.11 -92.61 -65.37
CA LEU A 104 67.98 -93.12 -66.45
C LEU A 104 69.35 -93.59 -65.94
N ARG A 105 69.93 -92.97 -64.90
CA ARG A 105 71.19 -93.41 -64.29
C ARG A 105 71.04 -94.72 -63.54
N VAL A 106 69.97 -94.88 -62.78
CA VAL A 106 69.69 -96.11 -62.01
C VAL A 106 69.44 -97.30 -62.95
N GLY A 107 68.74 -97.08 -64.07
CA GLY A 107 68.57 -98.13 -65.09
C GLY A 107 69.90 -98.66 -65.64
N ARG A 108 70.87 -97.78 -65.90
CA ARG A 108 72.20 -98.17 -66.41
C ARG A 108 73.03 -98.97 -65.40
N SER A 109 72.94 -98.66 -64.09
CA SER A 109 73.68 -99.38 -63.05
C SER A 109 73.15 -100.79 -62.81
N ILE A 110 71.83 -100.99 -62.91
CA ILE A 110 71.19 -102.32 -62.79
C ILE A 110 71.60 -103.23 -63.95
N SER A 111 71.67 -102.71 -65.17
CA SER A 111 72.13 -103.48 -66.35
C SER A 111 73.60 -103.89 -66.25
N ALA A 112 74.47 -103.01 -65.71
CA ALA A 112 75.88 -103.33 -65.47
C ALA A 112 76.06 -104.46 -64.43
N ALA A 113 75.24 -104.48 -63.38
CA ALA A 113 75.30 -105.51 -62.33
C ALA A 113 74.87 -106.92 -62.80
N ARG A 114 73.98 -107.02 -63.80
CA ARG A 114 73.58 -108.31 -64.39
C ARG A 114 74.69 -108.95 -65.22
N LEU A 115 75.52 -108.14 -65.89
CA LEU A 115 76.62 -108.64 -66.72
C LEU A 115 77.72 -109.33 -65.89
N VAL A 116 77.97 -108.85 -64.67
CA VAL A 116 79.01 -109.39 -63.76
C VAL A 116 78.62 -110.76 -63.18
N ARG A 117 77.33 -111.00 -62.90
CA ARG A 117 76.87 -112.29 -62.34
C ARG A 117 76.96 -113.45 -63.33
N ARG A 118 76.83 -113.18 -64.63
CA ARG A 118 76.88 -114.22 -65.67
C ARG A 118 78.28 -114.83 -65.83
N ARG A 119 79.35 -114.04 -65.60
CA ARG A 119 80.75 -114.50 -65.66
C ARG A 119 81.24 -115.26 -64.41
N GLY A 120 80.58 -115.09 -63.26
CA GLY A 120 80.96 -115.77 -62.01
C GLY A 120 80.47 -117.22 -61.90
N ALA A 121 79.37 -117.54 -62.59
CA ALA A 121 78.72 -118.86 -62.50
C ALA A 121 79.39 -119.95 -63.35
N GLU A 122 80.17 -119.60 -64.38
CA GLU A 122 80.87 -120.57 -65.25
C GLU A 122 82.06 -121.26 -64.57
N LYS A 123 82.65 -120.68 -63.51
CA LYS A 123 83.88 -121.21 -62.89
C LYS A 123 83.67 -122.27 -61.80
N LEU A 124 82.44 -122.59 -61.41
CA LEU A 124 82.14 -123.47 -60.26
C LEU A 124 81.65 -124.88 -60.63
N VAL A 125 81.57 -125.24 -61.92
CA VAL A 125 80.97 -126.51 -62.37
C VAL A 125 81.99 -127.62 -62.70
N SER A 126 83.30 -127.35 -62.70
CA SER A 126 84.30 -128.31 -63.21
C SER A 126 85.26 -128.91 -62.16
N SER A 127 84.75 -129.59 -61.13
CA SER A 127 85.53 -130.65 -60.47
C SER A 127 84.65 -131.64 -59.69
N ARG A 128 84.42 -132.81 -60.29
CA ARG A 128 83.86 -134.01 -59.65
C ARG A 128 85.03 -134.84 -59.10
N LEU A 129 85.09 -135.09 -57.78
CA LEU A 129 85.71 -136.28 -57.16
C LEU A 129 85.40 -136.36 -55.64
N ALA A 130 85.25 -137.59 -55.12
CA ALA A 130 85.10 -138.02 -53.71
C ALA A 130 83.71 -137.94 -53.02
N LYS A 131 82.81 -138.89 -53.36
CA LYS A 131 81.51 -139.13 -52.69
C LYS A 131 81.65 -140.11 -51.51
N ARG A 132 81.94 -139.64 -50.28
CA ARG A 132 81.45 -140.19 -48.97
C ARG A 132 82.06 -139.48 -47.75
N PRO A 133 83.39 -139.29 -47.60
CA PRO A 133 83.94 -138.46 -46.51
C PRO A 133 83.49 -136.99 -46.66
N LEU A 134 83.28 -136.56 -47.90
CA LEU A 134 82.71 -135.26 -48.24
C LEU A 134 81.27 -135.11 -47.75
N ARG A 135 80.46 -136.18 -47.59
CA ARG A 135 79.09 -136.02 -47.01
C ARG A 135 79.10 -135.87 -45.49
N SER A 136 80.06 -136.48 -44.80
CA SER A 136 80.25 -136.27 -43.35
C SER A 136 80.85 -134.90 -43.09
N ALA A 137 81.93 -134.56 -43.79
CA ALA A 137 82.53 -133.22 -43.76
C ALA A 137 81.56 -132.14 -44.24
N MET A 138 80.72 -132.38 -45.25
CA MET A 138 79.69 -131.44 -45.69
C MET A 138 78.53 -131.35 -44.69
N ARG A 139 78.19 -132.41 -43.95
CA ARG A 139 77.20 -132.35 -42.86
C ARG A 139 77.76 -131.65 -41.62
N ALA A 140 79.03 -131.87 -41.27
CA ALA A 140 79.73 -131.16 -40.21
C ALA A 140 79.95 -129.69 -40.58
N TRP A 141 80.40 -129.41 -41.80
CA TRP A 141 80.51 -128.07 -42.36
C TRP A 141 79.15 -127.39 -42.49
N ARG A 142 78.09 -128.10 -42.91
CA ARG A 142 76.72 -127.54 -42.88
C ARG A 142 76.32 -127.22 -41.45
N ARG A 143 76.47 -128.13 -40.48
CA ARG A 143 76.13 -127.82 -39.07
C ARG A 143 76.94 -126.65 -38.53
N ALA A 144 78.24 -126.57 -38.82
CA ALA A 144 79.09 -125.45 -38.44
C ALA A 144 78.71 -124.15 -39.17
N ALA A 145 78.37 -124.21 -40.46
CA ALA A 145 77.91 -123.07 -41.25
C ALA A 145 76.51 -122.60 -40.82
N TRP A 146 75.63 -123.50 -40.41
CA TRP A 146 74.33 -123.19 -39.84
C TRP A 146 74.48 -122.58 -38.44
N ALA A 147 75.37 -123.11 -37.59
CA ALA A 147 75.68 -122.51 -36.29
C ALA A 147 76.34 -121.11 -36.44
N LEU A 148 77.26 -120.94 -37.38
CA LEU A 148 77.82 -119.63 -37.75
C LEU A 148 76.74 -118.68 -38.25
N ARG A 149 75.85 -119.17 -39.11
CA ARG A 149 74.72 -118.40 -39.63
C ARG A 149 73.72 -118.04 -38.54
N GLU A 150 73.45 -118.90 -37.58
CA GLU A 150 72.62 -118.57 -36.40
C GLU A 150 73.28 -117.51 -35.53
N VAL A 151 74.60 -117.57 -35.32
CA VAL A 151 75.35 -116.53 -34.60
C VAL A 151 75.35 -115.21 -35.38
N GLU A 152 75.49 -115.24 -36.71
CA GLU A 152 75.39 -114.08 -37.58
C GLU A 152 73.97 -113.50 -37.62
N GLU A 153 72.94 -114.35 -37.68
CA GLU A 153 71.54 -113.94 -37.61
C GLU A 153 71.19 -113.37 -36.24
N PHE A 154 71.71 -113.93 -35.15
CA PHE A 154 71.56 -113.38 -33.81
C PHE A 154 72.23 -112.01 -33.69
N ARG A 155 73.45 -111.84 -34.22
CA ARG A 155 74.13 -110.54 -34.28
C ARG A 155 73.40 -109.54 -35.19
N ALA A 156 72.86 -110.00 -36.32
CA ALA A 156 72.05 -109.17 -37.22
C ALA A 156 70.73 -108.74 -36.55
N ARG A 157 70.09 -109.62 -35.79
CA ARG A 157 68.89 -109.30 -34.99
C ARG A 157 69.22 -108.36 -33.84
N ALA A 158 70.35 -108.56 -33.15
CA ALA A 158 70.80 -107.66 -32.08
C ALA A 158 71.13 -106.26 -32.61
N THR A 159 71.85 -106.15 -33.73
CA THR A 159 72.13 -104.85 -34.38
C THR A 159 70.88 -104.21 -34.97
N ALA A 160 69.96 -104.99 -35.55
CA ALA A 160 68.65 -104.49 -35.98
C ALA A 160 67.81 -103.99 -34.79
N ALA A 161 67.82 -104.69 -33.65
CA ALA A 161 67.16 -104.26 -32.43
C ALA A 161 67.79 -102.97 -31.87
N GLU A 162 69.11 -102.86 -31.83
CA GLU A 162 69.79 -101.62 -31.41
C GLU A 162 69.47 -100.44 -32.34
N THR A 163 69.45 -100.64 -33.66
CA THR A 163 69.09 -99.58 -34.60
C THR A 163 67.62 -99.17 -34.44
N ALA A 164 66.71 -100.13 -34.25
CA ALA A 164 65.30 -99.86 -33.96
C ALA A 164 65.13 -99.10 -32.64
N GLN A 165 65.81 -99.52 -31.57
CA GLN A 165 65.82 -98.82 -30.28
C GLN A 165 66.41 -97.41 -30.40
N ARG A 166 67.48 -97.21 -31.19
CA ARG A 166 68.09 -95.91 -31.44
C ARG A 166 67.14 -94.97 -32.18
N VAL A 167 66.44 -95.46 -33.19
CA VAL A 167 65.41 -94.70 -33.92
C VAL A 167 64.22 -94.37 -33.00
N ALA A 168 63.75 -95.33 -32.20
CA ALA A 168 62.65 -95.15 -31.27
C ALA A 168 63.00 -94.11 -30.18
N ARG A 169 64.18 -94.19 -29.55
CA ARG A 169 64.68 -93.19 -28.60
C ARG A 169 64.85 -91.82 -29.26
N GLY A 170 65.32 -91.78 -30.50
CA GLY A 170 65.42 -90.55 -31.29
C GLY A 170 64.06 -89.92 -31.60
N LYS A 171 63.02 -90.74 -31.85
CA LYS A 171 61.65 -90.27 -32.05
C LYS A 171 61.06 -89.75 -30.74
N LEU A 172 61.14 -90.50 -29.65
CA LEU A 172 60.74 -90.07 -28.30
C LEU A 172 61.42 -88.76 -27.90
N GLY A 173 62.73 -88.60 -28.15
CA GLY A 173 63.44 -87.36 -27.87
C GLY A 173 62.93 -86.17 -28.69
N ARG A 174 62.54 -86.39 -29.96
CA ARG A 174 61.94 -85.35 -30.80
C ARG A 174 60.52 -85.02 -30.37
N ASP A 175 59.72 -86.00 -29.99
CA ASP A 175 58.35 -85.80 -29.52
C ASP A 175 58.35 -85.02 -28.19
N ILE A 176 59.23 -85.37 -27.24
CA ILE A 176 59.44 -84.62 -26.00
C ILE A 176 59.94 -83.18 -26.30
N ALA A 177 60.87 -83.01 -27.24
CA ALA A 177 61.34 -81.69 -27.64
C ALA A 177 60.28 -80.88 -28.41
N GLY A 178 59.37 -81.55 -29.11
CA GLY A 178 58.19 -80.98 -29.76
C GLY A 178 57.21 -80.45 -28.72
N ALA A 179 56.80 -81.29 -27.78
CA ALA A 179 55.93 -80.93 -26.67
C ALA A 179 56.50 -79.76 -25.83
N ARG A 180 57.82 -79.76 -25.55
CA ARG A 180 58.48 -78.63 -24.87
C ARG A 180 58.46 -77.34 -25.68
N ARG A 181 58.54 -77.42 -27.02
CA ARG A 181 58.45 -76.25 -27.90
C ARG A 181 57.02 -75.72 -27.96
N GLU A 182 56.03 -76.59 -28.01
CA GLU A 182 54.61 -76.22 -27.92
C GLU A 182 54.28 -75.56 -26.59
N ALA A 183 54.69 -76.14 -25.45
CA ALA A 183 54.50 -75.53 -24.14
C ALA A 183 55.16 -74.13 -24.02
N ARG A 184 56.32 -73.92 -24.66
CA ARG A 184 56.95 -72.57 -24.73
C ARG A 184 56.16 -71.60 -25.61
N ARG A 185 55.59 -72.06 -26.73
CA ARG A 185 54.72 -71.25 -27.59
C ARG A 185 53.43 -70.87 -26.87
N GLU A 186 52.83 -71.82 -26.17
CA GLU A 186 51.64 -71.58 -25.36
C GLU A 186 51.92 -70.59 -24.23
N LYS A 187 53.02 -70.77 -23.48
CA LYS A 187 53.45 -69.79 -22.47
C LYS A 187 53.71 -68.41 -23.07
N GLY A 188 54.31 -68.35 -24.27
CA GLY A 188 54.49 -67.10 -25.02
C GLY A 188 53.17 -66.45 -25.42
N ALA A 189 52.21 -67.23 -25.89
CA ALA A 189 50.87 -66.77 -26.26
C ALA A 189 50.09 -66.25 -25.04
N LEU A 190 50.14 -66.97 -23.91
CA LEU A 190 49.54 -66.53 -22.64
C LEU A 190 50.16 -65.22 -22.15
N GLY A 191 51.49 -65.06 -22.28
CA GLY A 191 52.17 -63.80 -21.96
C GLY A 191 51.70 -62.62 -22.82
N LEU A 192 51.54 -62.85 -24.12
CA LEU A 192 51.02 -61.86 -25.07
C LEU A 192 49.56 -61.50 -24.78
N GLN A 193 48.71 -62.50 -24.51
CA GLN A 193 47.32 -62.29 -24.14
C GLN A 193 47.18 -61.50 -22.83
N ALA A 194 47.98 -61.83 -21.81
CA ALA A 194 48.01 -61.09 -20.55
C ALA A 194 48.48 -59.63 -20.76
N ALA A 195 49.52 -59.42 -21.55
CA ALA A 195 50.00 -58.08 -21.88
C ALA A 195 48.96 -57.26 -22.64
N TRP A 196 48.23 -57.88 -23.57
CA TRP A 196 47.17 -57.23 -24.33
C TRP A 196 45.97 -56.89 -23.43
N ARG A 197 45.48 -57.84 -22.62
CA ARG A 197 44.40 -57.58 -21.65
C ARG A 197 44.78 -56.46 -20.67
N GLY A 198 46.02 -56.46 -20.18
CA GLY A 198 46.52 -55.38 -19.33
C GLY A 198 46.62 -54.02 -20.05
N ARG A 199 46.97 -54.01 -21.34
CA ARG A 199 46.95 -52.78 -22.15
C ARG A 199 45.53 -52.29 -22.39
N ALA A 200 44.60 -53.18 -22.74
CA ALA A 200 43.19 -52.86 -22.94
C ALA A 200 42.57 -52.25 -21.67
N ALA A 201 42.74 -52.90 -20.52
CA ALA A 201 42.27 -52.39 -19.23
C ALA A 201 42.86 -51.01 -18.88
N ARG A 202 44.14 -50.77 -19.18
CA ARG A 202 44.76 -49.44 -18.98
C ARG A 202 44.19 -48.36 -19.90
N LEU A 203 43.88 -48.71 -21.15
CA LEU A 203 43.25 -47.78 -22.09
C LEU A 203 41.81 -47.47 -21.66
N GLU A 204 41.04 -48.48 -21.26
CA GLU A 204 39.70 -48.29 -20.68
C GLU A 204 39.74 -47.44 -19.41
N ALA A 205 40.67 -47.71 -18.50
CA ALA A 205 40.84 -46.91 -17.29
C ALA A 205 41.30 -45.47 -17.59
N ALA A 206 42.10 -45.26 -18.63
CA ALA A 206 42.47 -43.91 -19.08
C ALA A 206 41.24 -43.17 -19.66
N ALA A 207 40.45 -43.84 -20.50
CA ALA A 207 39.22 -43.29 -21.06
C ALA A 207 38.19 -42.97 -19.95
N ALA A 208 38.01 -43.87 -18.98
CA ALA A 208 37.13 -43.66 -17.84
C ALA A 208 37.58 -42.48 -16.97
N ARG A 209 38.89 -42.31 -16.73
CA ARG A 209 39.43 -41.12 -16.04
C ARG A 209 39.15 -39.84 -16.80
N GLN A 210 39.30 -39.85 -18.12
CA GLN A 210 39.03 -38.70 -18.97
C GLN A 210 37.54 -38.35 -19.00
N ALA A 211 36.66 -39.36 -19.06
CA ALA A 211 35.21 -39.18 -18.94
C ALA A 211 34.82 -38.59 -17.58
N ARG A 212 35.36 -39.11 -16.47
CA ARG A 212 35.13 -38.56 -15.12
C ARG A 212 35.64 -37.13 -14.99
N ALA A 213 36.80 -36.81 -15.57
CA ALA A 213 37.33 -35.45 -15.61
C ALA A 213 36.40 -34.52 -16.41
N GLY A 214 35.87 -34.99 -17.55
CA GLY A 214 34.88 -34.27 -18.36
C GLY A 214 33.59 -33.99 -17.59
N ILE A 215 33.03 -34.98 -16.90
CA ILE A 215 31.85 -34.82 -16.04
C ILE A 215 32.16 -33.83 -14.91
N SER A 216 33.30 -33.96 -14.21
CA SER A 216 33.68 -33.04 -13.14
C SER A 216 33.82 -31.59 -13.64
N ALA A 217 34.43 -31.41 -14.82
CA ALA A 217 34.53 -30.10 -15.46
C ALA A 217 33.15 -29.53 -15.82
N ALA A 218 32.27 -30.33 -16.43
CA ALA A 218 30.90 -29.93 -16.76
C ALA A 218 30.09 -29.54 -15.51
N THR A 219 30.21 -30.30 -14.42
CA THR A 219 29.56 -29.99 -13.15
C THR A 219 30.08 -28.68 -12.55
N ARG A 220 31.41 -28.43 -12.60
CA ARG A 220 31.98 -27.15 -12.15
C ARG A 220 31.51 -25.97 -12.99
N ILE A 221 31.50 -26.11 -14.32
CA ILE A 221 31.00 -25.07 -15.23
C ILE A 221 29.53 -24.77 -14.93
N SER A 222 28.71 -25.81 -14.77
CA SER A 222 27.29 -25.66 -14.46
C SER A 222 27.06 -25.00 -13.09
N ALA A 223 27.84 -25.38 -12.07
CA ALA A 223 27.78 -24.76 -10.74
C ALA A 223 28.18 -23.27 -10.78
N LEU A 224 29.26 -22.94 -11.51
CA LEU A 224 29.68 -21.55 -11.71
C LEU A 224 28.60 -20.74 -12.43
N TRP A 225 28.04 -21.28 -13.50
CA TRP A 225 26.97 -20.63 -14.26
C TRP A 225 25.74 -20.39 -13.40
N ARG A 226 25.24 -21.42 -12.69
CA ARG A 226 24.11 -21.27 -11.74
C ARG A 226 24.40 -20.20 -10.69
N GLY A 227 25.61 -20.19 -10.14
CA GLY A 227 26.05 -19.17 -9.19
C GLY A 227 26.07 -17.76 -9.77
N VAL A 228 26.58 -17.59 -11.00
CA VAL A 228 26.58 -16.29 -11.70
C VAL A 228 25.15 -15.84 -11.99
N SER A 229 24.32 -16.72 -12.56
CA SER A 229 22.91 -16.43 -12.86
C SER A 229 22.12 -16.04 -11.61
N ALA A 230 22.28 -16.77 -10.50
CA ALA A 230 21.65 -16.43 -9.22
C ALA A 230 22.09 -15.05 -8.70
N ARG A 231 23.40 -14.76 -8.71
CA ARG A 231 23.92 -13.45 -8.30
C ARG A 231 23.43 -12.31 -9.19
N THR A 232 23.33 -12.54 -10.50
CA THR A 232 22.80 -11.55 -11.44
C THR A 232 21.32 -11.26 -11.16
N ARG A 233 20.50 -12.29 -10.94
CA ARG A 233 19.09 -12.12 -10.54
C ARG A 233 18.98 -11.36 -9.23
N VAL A 234 19.75 -11.73 -8.20
CA VAL A 234 19.75 -11.01 -6.90
C VAL A 234 20.16 -9.54 -7.07
N ARG A 235 21.14 -9.24 -7.93
CA ARG A 235 21.52 -7.85 -8.24
C ARG A 235 20.38 -7.09 -8.92
N GLN A 236 19.66 -7.71 -9.85
CA GLN A 236 18.48 -7.13 -10.50
C GLN A 236 17.37 -6.86 -9.48
N PHE A 237 17.03 -7.83 -8.64
CA PHE A 237 16.04 -7.65 -7.57
C PHE A 237 16.43 -6.53 -6.59
N ARG A 238 17.70 -6.44 -6.21
CA ARG A 238 18.19 -5.35 -5.35
C ARG A 238 18.09 -3.99 -6.03
N ARG A 239 18.34 -3.90 -7.35
CA ARG A 239 18.12 -2.66 -8.11
C ARG A 239 16.65 -2.30 -8.14
N PHE A 240 15.78 -3.24 -8.53
CA PHE A 240 14.33 -3.04 -8.55
C PHE A 240 13.78 -2.60 -7.18
N ARG A 241 14.22 -3.21 -6.08
CA ARG A 241 13.86 -2.77 -4.73
C ARG A 241 14.29 -1.34 -4.43
N ARG A 242 15.51 -0.94 -4.81
CA ARG A 242 15.98 0.45 -4.64
C ARG A 242 15.17 1.42 -5.48
N ASP A 243 14.79 1.02 -6.69
CA ASP A 243 13.97 1.84 -7.59
C ASP A 243 12.55 2.02 -7.02
N ILE A 244 11.95 0.96 -6.46
CA ILE A 244 10.69 1.04 -5.72
C ILE A 244 10.84 1.96 -4.50
N GLU A 245 11.87 1.77 -3.67
CA GLU A 245 12.11 2.62 -2.50
C GLU A 245 12.30 4.09 -2.88
N ALA A 246 13.03 4.35 -3.97
CA ALA A 246 13.21 5.70 -4.52
C ALA A 246 11.88 6.28 -5.01
N ALA A 247 11.09 5.51 -5.76
CA ALA A 247 9.77 5.91 -6.25
C ALA A 247 8.83 6.24 -5.07
N THR A 248 8.77 5.40 -4.06
CA THR A 248 7.96 5.62 -2.84
C THR A 248 8.40 6.88 -2.10
N ARG A 249 9.71 7.15 -1.99
CA ARG A 249 10.23 8.40 -1.39
C ARG A 249 9.84 9.63 -2.20
N VAL A 250 9.93 9.56 -3.54
CA VAL A 250 9.51 10.64 -4.44
C VAL A 250 8.02 10.90 -4.31
N GLN A 251 7.19 9.85 -4.34
CA GLN A 251 5.74 9.93 -4.16
C GLN A 251 5.38 10.53 -2.80
N ALA A 252 6.00 10.09 -1.71
CA ALA A 252 5.78 10.63 -0.37
C ALA A 252 6.13 12.12 -0.31
N ARG A 253 7.27 12.53 -0.91
CA ARG A 253 7.68 13.94 -0.98
C ARG A 253 6.70 14.78 -1.80
N TRP A 254 6.18 14.24 -2.90
CA TRP A 254 5.18 14.89 -3.74
C TRP A 254 3.85 15.06 -2.99
N ARG A 255 3.32 13.99 -2.38
CA ARG A 255 2.09 14.03 -1.57
C ARG A 255 2.22 15.06 -0.44
N ALA A 256 3.35 15.08 0.26
CA ALA A 256 3.62 16.08 1.29
C ALA A 256 3.71 17.52 0.73
N ARG A 257 4.27 17.72 -0.48
CA ARG A 257 4.26 19.03 -1.15
C ARG A 257 2.84 19.47 -1.49
N VAL A 258 2.01 18.59 -2.04
CA VAL A 258 0.60 18.87 -2.36
C VAL A 258 -0.18 19.19 -1.09
N ALA A 259 -0.05 18.40 -0.03
CA ALA A 259 -0.69 18.64 1.26
C ALA A 259 -0.29 20.00 1.85
N ARG A 260 1.01 20.35 1.85
CA ARG A 260 1.48 21.66 2.29
C ARG A 260 0.95 22.81 1.44
N ARG A 261 0.82 22.64 0.12
CA ARG A 261 0.23 23.64 -0.77
C ARG A 261 -1.26 23.86 -0.45
N ARG A 262 -2.01 22.77 -0.25
CA ARG A 262 -3.42 22.83 0.18
C ARG A 262 -3.56 23.54 1.53
N LEU A 263 -2.73 23.17 2.51
CA LEU A 263 -2.75 23.81 3.83
C LEU A 263 -2.42 25.31 3.77
N ARG A 264 -1.47 25.73 2.93
CA ARG A 264 -1.19 27.16 2.71
C ARG A 264 -2.40 27.87 2.12
N ALA A 265 -3.03 27.30 1.09
CA ALA A 265 -4.23 27.87 0.50
C ALA A 265 -5.38 28.02 1.52
N LEU A 266 -5.61 27.00 2.36
CA LEU A 266 -6.61 27.06 3.44
C LEU A 266 -6.27 28.14 4.48
N ARG A 267 -4.99 28.24 4.89
CA ARG A 267 -4.54 29.30 5.81
C ARG A 267 -4.68 30.69 5.20
N ASP A 268 -4.42 30.85 3.91
CA ASP A 268 -4.58 32.12 3.22
C ASP A 268 -6.06 32.49 3.08
N LEU A 269 -6.93 31.52 2.82
CA LEU A 269 -8.38 31.71 2.85
C LEU A 269 -8.86 32.12 4.24
N ALA A 270 -8.39 31.45 5.30
CA ALA A 270 -8.71 31.79 6.68
C ALA A 270 -8.22 33.20 7.07
N ARG A 271 -7.01 33.59 6.65
CA ARG A 271 -6.51 34.96 6.84
C ARG A 271 -7.34 35.99 6.09
N ARG A 272 -7.79 35.67 4.87
CA ARG A 272 -8.68 36.54 4.09
C ARG A 272 -10.05 36.66 4.73
N SER A 273 -10.64 35.57 5.23
CA SER A 273 -11.92 35.62 5.92
C SER A 273 -11.82 36.38 7.24
N GLU A 274 -10.75 36.19 8.01
CA GLU A 274 -10.49 36.96 9.22
C GLU A 274 -10.32 38.46 8.92
N ALA A 275 -9.54 38.80 7.89
CA ALA A 275 -9.39 40.18 7.42
C ALA A 275 -10.74 40.77 6.97
N ALA A 276 -11.56 40.01 6.24
CA ALA A 276 -12.91 40.43 5.84
C ALA A 276 -13.79 40.69 7.08
N LEU A 277 -13.76 39.82 8.09
CA LEU A 277 -14.49 40.03 9.34
C LEU A 277 -14.02 41.26 10.12
N ILE A 278 -12.72 41.60 10.07
CA ILE A 278 -12.20 42.85 10.65
C ILE A 278 -12.76 44.05 9.88
N VAL A 279 -12.69 44.02 8.55
CA VAL A 279 -13.21 45.08 7.69
C VAL A 279 -14.72 45.27 7.89
N GLU A 280 -15.50 44.19 7.94
CA GLU A 280 -16.94 44.24 8.22
C GLU A 280 -17.25 44.82 9.59
N ARG A 281 -16.50 44.42 10.64
CA ARG A 281 -16.65 45.02 11.98
C ARG A 281 -16.37 46.52 11.97
N LEU A 282 -15.31 46.94 11.29
CA LEU A 282 -14.97 48.36 11.16
C LEU A 282 -16.04 49.12 10.35
N ALA A 283 -16.55 48.53 9.28
CA ALA A 283 -17.60 49.11 8.43
C ALA A 283 -18.92 49.25 9.20
N ARG A 284 -19.37 48.22 9.93
CA ARG A 284 -20.55 48.29 10.81
C ARG A 284 -20.36 49.36 11.89
N GLY A 285 -19.17 49.43 12.49
CA GLY A 285 -18.82 50.49 13.45
C GLY A 285 -18.86 51.90 12.84
N ALA A 286 -18.35 52.06 11.62
CA ALA A 286 -18.38 53.33 10.89
C ALA A 286 -19.83 53.74 10.55
N ALA A 287 -20.64 52.80 10.06
CA ALA A 287 -22.05 53.03 9.78
C ALA A 287 -22.84 53.44 11.04
N ALA A 288 -22.59 52.79 12.18
CA ALA A 288 -23.20 53.15 13.46
C ALA A 288 -22.80 54.56 13.92
N ARG A 289 -21.52 54.93 13.77
CA ARG A 289 -21.02 56.28 14.08
C ARG A 289 -21.65 57.34 13.18
N GLU A 290 -21.80 57.05 11.89
CA GLU A 290 -22.45 57.94 10.94
C GLU A 290 -23.94 58.10 11.23
N ALA A 291 -24.65 57.01 11.56
CA ALA A 291 -26.03 57.08 12.03
C ALA A 291 -26.16 57.89 13.33
N ALA A 292 -25.20 57.79 14.26
CA ALA A 292 -25.16 58.61 15.47
C ALA A 292 -24.89 60.09 15.16
N ARG A 293 -24.01 60.41 14.19
CA ARG A 293 -23.80 61.79 13.70
C ARG A 293 -25.07 62.35 13.08
N ARG A 294 -25.74 61.62 12.20
CA ARG A 294 -27.04 62.01 11.63
C ARG A 294 -28.07 62.26 12.72
N ARG A 295 -28.21 61.36 13.69
CA ARG A 295 -29.12 61.54 14.84
C ARG A 295 -28.78 62.77 15.67
N ARG A 296 -27.50 63.04 15.95
CA ARG A 296 -27.07 64.27 16.64
C ARG A 296 -27.41 65.52 15.84
N HIS A 297 -27.16 65.52 14.53
CA HIS A 297 -27.51 66.63 13.66
C HIS A 297 -29.03 66.86 13.61
N SER A 298 -29.83 65.79 13.48
CA SER A 298 -31.29 65.89 13.53
C SER A 298 -31.82 66.37 14.89
N ARG A 299 -31.18 65.99 15.99
CA ARG A 299 -31.48 66.53 17.34
C ARG A 299 -31.14 68.00 17.41
N ALA A 300 -29.92 68.40 17.02
CA ALA A 300 -29.51 69.81 16.99
C ALA A 300 -30.43 70.67 16.10
N ARG A 301 -30.89 70.15 14.95
CA ARG A 301 -31.89 70.84 14.12
C ARG A 301 -33.24 70.98 14.83
N ARG A 302 -33.70 69.94 15.54
CA ARG A 302 -34.93 70.00 16.36
C ARG A 302 -34.77 71.00 17.49
N ASP A 303 -33.67 70.94 18.24
CA ASP A 303 -33.39 71.85 19.35
C ASP A 303 -33.30 73.30 18.87
N ALA A 304 -32.64 73.55 17.73
CA ALA A 304 -32.60 74.85 17.07
C ALA A 304 -33.99 75.30 16.62
N ALA A 305 -34.80 74.42 16.03
CA ALA A 305 -36.17 74.74 15.65
C ALA A 305 -37.02 75.09 16.88
N THR A 306 -36.90 74.34 17.98
CA THR A 306 -37.57 74.63 19.25
C THR A 306 -37.09 75.96 19.83
N ALA A 307 -35.80 76.27 19.76
CA ALA A 307 -35.26 77.55 20.21
C ALA A 307 -35.80 78.72 19.37
N ILE A 308 -35.82 78.59 18.03
CA ILE A 308 -36.41 79.58 17.13
C ILE A 308 -37.90 79.77 17.43
N GLN A 309 -38.66 78.68 17.58
CA GLN A 309 -40.08 78.74 17.92
C GLN A 309 -40.32 79.39 19.29
N ARG A 310 -39.48 79.09 20.29
CA ARG A 310 -39.54 79.72 21.62
C ARG A 310 -39.27 81.22 21.53
N LEU A 311 -38.25 81.64 20.76
CA LEU A 311 -37.94 83.05 20.53
C LEU A 311 -39.06 83.76 19.78
N ALA A 312 -39.61 83.14 18.74
CA ALA A 312 -40.72 83.68 17.95
C ALA A 312 -41.99 83.83 18.79
N ARG A 313 -42.40 82.79 19.53
CA ARG A 313 -43.55 82.85 20.45
C ARG A 313 -43.34 83.92 21.53
N GLY A 314 -42.14 83.98 22.12
CA GLY A 314 -41.80 85.02 23.09
C GLY A 314 -41.82 86.43 22.49
N GLY A 315 -41.36 86.60 21.24
CA GLY A 315 -41.43 87.85 20.49
C GLY A 315 -42.88 88.29 20.25
N LEU A 316 -43.71 87.39 19.70
CA LEU A 316 -45.13 87.66 19.46
C LEU A 316 -45.89 88.05 20.73
N VAL A 317 -45.61 87.38 21.87
CA VAL A 317 -46.21 87.75 23.16
C VAL A 317 -45.74 89.12 23.61
N ARG A 318 -44.43 89.43 23.50
CA ARG A 318 -43.89 90.76 23.86
C ARG A 318 -44.46 91.86 22.97
N ASP A 319 -44.59 91.64 21.67
CA ASP A 319 -45.20 92.60 20.75
C ASP A 319 -46.68 92.83 21.11
N ARG A 320 -47.41 91.76 21.43
CA ARG A 320 -48.81 91.86 21.88
C ARG A 320 -48.91 92.63 23.19
N VAL A 321 -48.03 92.36 24.16
CA VAL A 321 -47.96 93.09 25.42
C VAL A 321 -47.61 94.55 25.17
N ALA A 322 -46.63 94.87 24.33
CA ALA A 322 -46.25 96.24 24.00
C ALA A 322 -47.39 97.01 23.34
N VAL A 323 -48.18 96.38 22.45
CA VAL A 323 -49.39 96.98 21.88
C VAL A 323 -50.45 97.24 22.97
N LEU A 324 -50.65 96.30 23.89
CA LEU A 324 -51.60 96.46 25.00
C LEU A 324 -51.14 97.50 26.01
N GLU A 325 -49.85 97.58 26.31
CA GLU A 325 -49.23 98.60 27.16
C GLU A 325 -49.34 99.97 26.51
N ALA A 326 -49.00 100.11 25.23
CA ALA A 326 -49.21 101.35 24.49
C ALA A 326 -50.69 101.77 24.47
N ALA A 327 -51.63 100.82 24.36
CA ALA A 327 -53.05 101.11 24.47
C ALA A 327 -53.47 101.56 25.89
N ARG A 328 -52.91 100.95 26.93
CA ARG A 328 -53.10 101.36 28.33
C ARG A 328 -52.50 102.74 28.59
N ASP A 329 -51.31 103.02 28.07
CA ASP A 329 -50.64 104.31 28.22
C ASP A 329 -51.38 105.41 27.46
N ARG A 330 -51.95 105.11 26.28
CA ARG A 330 -52.87 106.03 25.59
C ARG A 330 -54.12 106.32 26.42
N ARG A 331 -54.70 105.30 27.09
CA ARG A 331 -55.83 105.49 28.01
C ARG A 331 -55.42 106.35 29.22
N ARG A 332 -54.30 106.06 29.88
CA ARG A 332 -53.74 106.87 30.97
C ARG A 332 -53.44 108.30 30.54
N ALA A 333 -52.91 108.50 29.33
CA ALA A 333 -52.66 109.84 28.78
C ALA A 333 -53.97 110.58 28.42
N ALA A 334 -55.02 109.87 28.00
CA ALA A 334 -56.35 110.44 27.81
C ALA A 334 -57.00 110.81 29.16
N GLU A 335 -56.90 109.94 30.16
CA GLU A 335 -57.34 110.21 31.54
C GLU A 335 -56.58 111.37 32.16
N ALA A 336 -55.26 111.46 32.00
CA ALA A 336 -54.45 112.57 32.48
C ALA A 336 -54.78 113.90 31.76
N ARG A 337 -55.19 113.86 30.48
CA ARG A 337 -55.71 115.04 29.75
C ARG A 337 -57.10 115.44 30.26
N ALA A 338 -57.98 114.48 30.53
CA ALA A 338 -59.29 114.73 31.12
C ALA A 338 -59.18 115.31 32.55
N ALA A 339 -58.27 114.75 33.37
CA ALA A 339 -57.97 115.24 34.72
C ALA A 339 -57.40 116.67 34.69
N ARG A 340 -56.53 117.00 33.72
CA ARG A 340 -56.05 118.38 33.53
C ARG A 340 -57.17 119.36 33.17
N ARG A 341 -58.07 118.97 32.27
CA ARG A 341 -59.26 119.79 31.92
C ARG A 341 -60.19 120.00 33.11
N LEU A 342 -60.43 118.97 33.91
CA LEU A 342 -61.18 119.07 35.17
C LEU A 342 -60.48 119.98 36.19
N GLY A 343 -59.16 119.89 36.32
CA GLY A 343 -58.37 120.76 37.19
C GLY A 343 -58.34 122.23 36.73
N GLU A 344 -58.32 122.49 35.42
CA GLU A 344 -58.44 123.84 34.86
C GLU A 344 -59.84 124.43 35.08
N PHE A 345 -60.88 123.62 34.89
CA PHE A 345 -62.26 124.01 35.20
C PHE A 345 -62.43 124.33 36.70
N ALA A 346 -61.94 123.47 37.58
CA ALA A 346 -61.95 123.70 39.03
C ALA A 346 -61.20 124.99 39.41
N ARG A 347 -60.03 125.25 38.82
CA ARG A 347 -59.27 126.50 39.03
C ARG A 347 -60.02 127.73 38.48
N ARG A 348 -60.75 127.60 37.36
CA ARG A 348 -61.60 128.68 36.83
C ARG A 348 -62.76 128.99 37.78
N VAL A 349 -63.43 127.96 38.31
CA VAL A 349 -64.50 128.11 39.31
C VAL A 349 -63.96 128.72 40.61
N ALA A 350 -62.76 128.32 41.06
CA ALA A 350 -62.10 128.89 42.24
C ALA A 350 -61.79 130.39 42.04
N ARG A 351 -61.27 130.78 40.86
CA ARG A 351 -61.06 132.20 40.52
C ARG A 351 -62.36 133.01 40.51
N ILE A 352 -63.45 132.46 39.96
CA ILE A 352 -64.77 133.11 39.98
C ILE A 352 -65.27 133.28 41.42
N ARG A 353 -65.08 132.27 42.28
CA ARG A 353 -65.42 132.35 43.72
C ARG A 353 -64.56 133.40 44.44
N GLN A 354 -63.25 133.45 44.19
CA GLN A 354 -62.36 134.47 44.75
C GLN A 354 -62.77 135.88 44.31
N ALA A 355 -63.04 136.09 43.01
CA ALA A 355 -63.51 137.38 42.51
C ALA A 355 -64.87 137.78 43.11
N ARG A 356 -65.79 136.83 43.34
CA ARG A 356 -67.04 137.10 44.09
C ARG A 356 -66.78 137.45 45.56
N ALA A 357 -65.87 136.74 46.22
CA ALA A 357 -65.47 137.04 47.60
C ALA A 357 -64.77 138.41 47.71
N GLU A 358 -63.94 138.78 46.74
CA GLU A 358 -63.31 140.10 46.65
C GLU A 358 -64.33 141.20 46.40
N ARG A 359 -65.30 141.00 45.51
CA ARG A 359 -66.43 141.94 45.33
C ARG A 359 -67.27 142.08 46.60
N ALA A 360 -67.49 141.00 47.34
CA ALA A 360 -68.18 141.06 48.63
C ALA A 360 -67.34 141.82 49.68
N ARG A 361 -66.03 141.58 49.76
CA ARG A 361 -65.11 142.33 50.62
C ARG A 361 -65.03 143.81 50.23
N ALA A 362 -65.05 144.13 48.94
CA ALA A 362 -65.09 145.51 48.44
C ALA A 362 -66.40 146.22 48.80
N ARG A 363 -67.55 145.52 48.74
CA ARG A 363 -68.84 146.04 49.24
C ARG A 363 -68.81 146.32 50.74
N VAL A 364 -68.22 145.42 51.53
CA VAL A 364 -68.04 145.64 52.98
C VAL A 364 -67.08 146.80 53.26
N ARG A 365 -66.00 146.96 52.48
CA ARG A 365 -65.07 148.10 52.60
C ARG A 365 -65.72 149.42 52.18
N ALA A 366 -66.54 149.44 51.13
CA ALA A 366 -67.30 150.61 50.70
C ALA A 366 -68.37 151.00 51.74
N TRP A 367 -69.06 150.01 52.32
CA TRP A 367 -69.99 150.22 53.43
C TRP A 367 -69.26 150.72 54.70
N ALA A 368 -68.08 150.17 55.01
CA ALA A 368 -67.25 150.62 56.12
C ALA A 368 -66.70 152.04 55.89
N ALA A 369 -66.32 152.40 54.66
CA ALA A 369 -65.89 153.74 54.29
C ALA A 369 -67.03 154.77 54.40
N ALA A 370 -68.24 154.44 53.95
CA ALA A 370 -69.43 155.26 54.14
C ALA A 370 -69.79 155.44 55.63
N ARG A 371 -69.57 154.40 56.45
CA ARG A 371 -69.80 154.43 57.89
C ARG A 371 -68.72 155.20 58.67
N ILE A 372 -67.47 155.20 58.21
CA ILE A 372 -66.37 156.01 58.77
C ILE A 372 -66.56 157.49 58.40
N GLN A 373 -66.99 157.79 57.17
CA GLN A 373 -67.35 159.15 56.75
C GLN A 373 -68.55 159.73 57.52
N ALA A 374 -69.55 158.89 57.87
CA ALA A 374 -70.66 159.31 58.73
C ALA A 374 -70.26 159.50 60.21
N ARG A 375 -69.20 158.82 60.69
CA ARG A 375 -68.74 158.84 62.09
C ARG A 375 -67.72 159.95 62.39
N CYS A 376 -67.01 160.44 61.39
CA CYS A 376 -66.07 161.56 61.51
C CYS A 376 -66.73 162.95 61.43
N ALA A 377 -68.00 163.05 61.01
CA ALA A 377 -68.73 164.33 60.92
C ALA A 377 -69.69 164.63 62.09
N ARG A 378 -69.96 163.66 63.00
CA ARG A 378 -70.91 163.85 64.14
C ARG A 378 -70.44 163.20 65.46
N GLY A 379 -69.12 163.14 65.68
CA GLY A 379 -68.51 162.31 66.74
C GLY A 379 -67.69 162.99 67.87
N PRO A 380 -67.62 164.32 68.06
CA PRO A 380 -67.05 164.88 69.29
C PRO A 380 -67.97 164.81 70.53
N THR A 381 -69.21 164.31 70.42
CA THR A 381 -70.22 164.37 71.51
C THR A 381 -70.54 163.04 72.21
N ALA A 382 -69.83 161.94 71.92
CA ALA A 382 -70.14 160.63 72.52
C ALA A 382 -68.92 159.87 73.10
N ARG A 383 -67.85 160.58 73.50
CA ARG A 383 -66.72 160.01 74.27
C ARG A 383 -66.96 159.97 75.79
N GLY A 384 -68.17 160.27 76.27
CA GLY A 384 -68.50 160.29 77.71
C GLY A 384 -69.11 159.02 78.31
N ILE A 385 -69.54 158.02 77.52
CA ILE A 385 -70.44 156.97 78.04
C ILE A 385 -69.84 155.54 77.95
N VAL A 386 -68.69 155.35 77.29
CA VAL A 386 -68.08 154.01 77.02
C VAL A 386 -66.85 153.72 77.92
N GLY A 387 -66.69 154.45 79.02
CA GLY A 387 -65.65 154.18 80.03
C GLY A 387 -66.03 153.14 81.09
N VAL A 388 -67.31 152.77 81.22
CA VAL A 388 -67.78 152.02 82.41
C VAL A 388 -68.27 150.59 82.12
N ARG A 389 -68.58 150.20 80.87
CA ARG A 389 -69.20 148.88 80.57
C ARG A 389 -68.26 147.77 80.11
N LEU A 390 -66.94 148.01 80.07
CA LEU A 390 -65.96 147.00 79.61
C LEU A 390 -65.30 146.22 80.76
N VAL A 391 -65.50 146.63 82.02
CA VAL A 391 -64.95 145.93 83.20
C VAL A 391 -65.87 144.79 83.67
N ASP A 392 -67.18 144.85 83.38
CA ASP A 392 -68.15 143.90 83.95
C ASP A 392 -68.32 142.58 83.18
N ARG A 393 -68.15 142.53 81.85
CA ARG A 393 -68.45 141.28 81.11
C ARG A 393 -67.31 140.26 81.10
N ARG A 394 -66.11 140.70 81.45
CA ARG A 394 -64.95 139.80 81.60
C ARG A 394 -65.07 138.89 82.83
N ARG A 395 -66.05 139.14 83.72
CA ARG A 395 -66.41 138.30 84.87
C ARG A 395 -67.50 137.25 84.57
N GLU A 396 -68.26 137.34 83.47
CA GLU A 396 -69.32 136.37 83.12
C GLU A 396 -68.79 135.09 82.44
N LEU A 397 -67.65 135.14 81.75
CA LEU A 397 -67.15 134.02 80.95
C LEU A 397 -66.37 132.94 81.75
N PHE A 398 -66.06 133.20 83.03
CA PHE A 398 -65.46 132.21 83.93
C PHE A 398 -66.49 131.34 84.68
N ALA A 399 -67.80 131.55 84.45
CA ALA A 399 -68.89 130.82 85.13
C ALA A 399 -69.51 129.67 84.32
N SER A 400 -69.20 129.48 83.03
CA SER A 400 -69.84 128.46 82.17
C SER A 400 -68.98 127.23 81.85
N ALA A 401 -68.00 126.91 82.70
CA ALA A 401 -67.10 125.77 82.54
C ALA A 401 -67.31 124.69 83.62
N ARG A 402 -68.57 124.38 83.99
CA ARG A 402 -68.87 123.45 85.09
C ARG A 402 -69.96 122.39 84.91
N ASP A 403 -70.43 122.09 83.70
CA ASP A 403 -71.39 120.98 83.50
C ASP A 403 -70.95 120.00 82.39
N CYS A 404 -70.27 118.92 82.80
CA CYS A 404 -70.21 117.65 82.08
C CYS A 404 -71.22 116.69 82.71
N VAL A 405 -71.85 115.79 81.94
CA VAL A 405 -72.33 114.50 82.50
C VAL A 405 -72.15 113.37 81.50
N GLU A 406 -71.38 112.37 81.93
CA GLU A 406 -71.36 110.98 81.45
C GLU A 406 -72.26 110.14 82.38
N THR A 407 -72.98 109.13 81.87
CA THR A 407 -73.76 108.20 82.72
C THR A 407 -73.44 106.73 82.42
N TYR A 408 -73.39 105.94 83.51
CA TYR A 408 -73.04 104.52 83.59
C TYR A 408 -74.04 103.83 84.52
N GLU A 409 -74.75 102.80 84.07
CA GLU A 409 -75.62 101.97 84.92
C GLU A 409 -75.66 100.52 84.38
N ASP A 410 -75.60 99.57 85.31
CA ASP A 410 -75.69 98.10 85.14
C ASP A 410 -74.55 97.37 84.39
N GLY A 411 -73.31 97.72 84.70
CA GLY A 411 -72.15 96.83 84.48
C GLY A 411 -71.69 96.67 83.03
N VAL A 412 -72.18 97.47 82.09
CA VAL A 412 -71.71 97.49 80.68
C VAL A 412 -71.73 98.91 80.12
N PHE A 413 -70.58 99.40 79.62
CA PHE A 413 -70.52 100.58 78.74
C PHE A 413 -70.84 100.12 77.29
N PHE A 414 -71.85 100.69 76.63
CA PHE A 414 -72.16 100.37 75.23
C PHE A 414 -71.71 101.49 74.27
N TYR A 415 -70.92 101.12 73.26
CA TYR A 415 -70.81 101.83 71.99
C TYR A 415 -71.41 100.92 70.91
N ALA A 416 -72.59 101.25 70.39
CA ALA A 416 -73.37 100.37 69.50
C ALA A 416 -72.91 100.47 68.02
N GLY A 417 -72.63 99.32 67.39
CA GLY A 417 -72.22 99.25 65.98
C GLY A 417 -71.99 97.89 65.30
N ASN A 418 -72.68 96.82 65.74
CA ASN A 418 -73.10 95.61 64.99
C ASN A 418 -72.11 94.45 64.60
N PRO A 419 -72.32 93.21 65.12
CA PRO A 419 -71.80 91.93 64.60
C PRO A 419 -72.91 90.89 64.22
N ALA A 420 -72.59 89.84 63.43
CA ALA A 420 -73.51 88.71 63.13
C ALA A 420 -72.82 87.33 63.23
N PRO A 421 -73.47 86.26 63.76
CA PRO A 421 -72.89 84.91 63.93
C PRO A 421 -73.32 83.86 62.86
N PRO A 422 -72.58 82.73 62.70
CA PRO A 422 -72.83 81.69 61.67
C PRO A 422 -73.75 80.50 62.09
N PRO A 423 -74.32 79.74 61.11
CA PRO A 423 -75.34 78.69 61.31
C PRO A 423 -74.80 77.27 61.63
N PRO A 424 -75.67 76.32 62.07
CA PRO A 424 -75.30 75.10 62.81
C PRO A 424 -75.11 73.80 62.00
N THR A 425 -74.99 73.84 60.67
CA THR A 425 -74.71 72.67 59.83
C THR A 425 -73.38 72.84 59.10
N GLY A 426 -72.47 71.86 59.22
CA GLY A 426 -71.07 71.96 58.77
C GLY A 426 -70.87 72.44 57.31
N TYR A 427 -69.70 73.01 57.01
CA TYR A 427 -69.41 73.66 55.72
C TYR A 427 -68.33 72.93 54.90
N LYS A 428 -68.44 72.98 53.57
CA LYS A 428 -67.40 72.50 52.64
C LYS A 428 -66.28 73.56 52.55
N ARG A 429 -65.03 73.16 52.77
CA ARG A 429 -63.87 74.03 52.46
C ARG A 429 -63.71 74.15 50.95
N ARG A 430 -63.04 75.24 50.52
CA ARG A 430 -62.67 75.49 49.10
C ARG A 430 -61.82 74.37 48.49
N ASP A 431 -61.29 73.50 49.34
CA ASP A 431 -60.34 72.43 49.06
C ASP A 431 -61.05 71.08 48.77
N GLY A 432 -62.39 71.04 48.80
CA GLY A 432 -63.21 69.87 48.49
C GLY A 432 -63.53 68.94 49.68
N MET A 433 -62.94 69.18 50.85
CA MET A 433 -63.12 68.34 52.05
C MET A 433 -64.32 68.78 52.91
N LEU A 434 -65.09 67.81 53.43
CA LEU A 434 -66.25 68.05 54.31
C LEU A 434 -65.79 68.12 55.78
N VAL A 435 -66.10 69.21 56.49
CA VAL A 435 -65.80 69.37 57.93
C VAL A 435 -67.10 69.23 58.72
N LEU A 436 -67.20 68.16 59.51
CA LEU A 436 -68.37 67.90 60.36
C LEU A 436 -68.34 68.78 61.62
N ALA A 437 -69.49 68.94 62.28
CA ALA A 437 -69.66 69.78 63.48
C ALA A 437 -68.77 69.35 64.68
N THR A 438 -68.19 68.14 64.63
CA THR A 438 -67.24 67.61 65.61
C THR A 438 -65.77 67.92 65.30
N GLY A 439 -65.48 68.60 64.19
CA GLY A 439 -64.12 68.97 63.76
C GLY A 439 -63.36 67.87 63.02
N ALA A 440 -63.96 66.69 62.78
CA ALA A 440 -63.36 65.62 62.00
C ALA A 440 -63.52 65.86 60.48
N VAL A 441 -62.43 65.65 59.74
CA VAL A 441 -62.39 65.79 58.27
C VAL A 441 -62.45 64.38 57.65
N VAL A 442 -63.47 64.12 56.81
CA VAL A 442 -63.72 62.82 56.18
C VAL A 442 -63.81 63.00 54.65
N ILE A 443 -63.30 62.02 53.89
CA ILE A 443 -63.38 61.96 52.42
C ILE A 443 -64.76 61.39 52.04
N ASP A 444 -65.43 62.04 51.08
CA ASP A 444 -66.78 61.70 50.61
C ASP A 444 -66.77 60.29 49.95
N PRO A 445 -67.52 59.29 50.44
CA PRO A 445 -67.44 57.92 49.96
C PRO A 445 -67.91 57.72 48.50
N GLU A 446 -68.60 58.69 47.90
CA GLU A 446 -69.00 58.64 46.48
C GLU A 446 -67.85 58.96 45.51
N ASP A 447 -66.83 59.72 45.93
CA ASP A 447 -65.67 60.06 45.07
C ASP A 447 -64.66 58.90 44.95
N ALA A 448 -64.58 58.02 45.96
CA ALA A 448 -63.66 56.87 45.97
C ALA A 448 -64.06 55.75 44.99
N ALA A 449 -65.36 55.57 44.73
CA ALA A 449 -65.86 54.57 43.77
C ALA A 449 -65.65 55.02 42.31
N ALA A 450 -65.78 56.33 42.03
CA ALA A 450 -65.58 56.90 40.71
C ALA A 450 -64.11 56.88 40.25
N ASP A 451 -63.15 56.94 41.18
CA ASP A 451 -61.72 56.89 40.87
C ASP A 451 -61.23 55.46 40.58
N ALA A 452 -61.82 54.44 41.21
CA ALA A 452 -61.53 53.04 40.92
C ALA A 452 -61.98 52.62 39.51
N GLU A 453 -63.13 53.13 39.05
CA GLU A 453 -63.64 52.83 37.70
C GLU A 453 -62.85 53.59 36.61
N ARG A 454 -62.41 54.83 36.89
CA ARG A 454 -61.49 55.58 36.01
C ARG A 454 -60.14 54.90 35.86
N ALA A 455 -59.59 54.32 36.94
CA ALA A 455 -58.35 53.57 36.88
C ALA A 455 -58.48 52.28 36.03
N ARG A 456 -59.61 51.57 36.13
CA ARG A 456 -59.87 50.37 35.31
C ARG A 456 -59.98 50.69 33.82
N ARG A 457 -60.71 51.76 33.45
CA ARG A 457 -60.82 52.19 32.04
C ARG A 457 -59.50 52.70 31.48
N ALA A 458 -58.68 53.37 32.29
CA ALA A 458 -57.34 53.81 31.89
C ALA A 458 -56.39 52.62 31.66
N ALA A 459 -56.46 51.57 32.49
CA ALA A 459 -55.66 50.36 32.30
C ALA A 459 -56.04 49.60 31.02
N PHE A 460 -57.34 49.48 30.72
CA PHE A 460 -57.81 48.86 29.48
C PHE A 460 -57.38 49.64 28.23
N ALA A 461 -57.49 50.98 28.25
CA ALA A 461 -57.05 51.82 27.14
C ALA A 461 -55.53 51.75 26.92
N ALA A 462 -54.74 51.61 28.00
CA ALA A 462 -53.29 51.42 27.90
C ALA A 462 -52.91 50.06 27.30
N ALA A 463 -53.67 49.00 27.63
CA ALA A 463 -53.47 47.67 27.07
C ALA A 463 -53.81 47.61 25.57
N GLU A 464 -54.92 48.21 25.14
CA GLU A 464 -55.26 48.32 23.71
C GLU A 464 -54.19 49.10 22.92
N HIS A 465 -53.68 50.20 23.49
CA HIS A 465 -52.63 50.98 22.84
C HIS A 465 -51.32 50.18 22.73
N LEU A 466 -50.95 49.38 23.73
CA LEU A 466 -49.75 48.54 23.67
C LEU A 466 -49.89 47.41 22.65
N LEU A 467 -51.06 46.75 22.59
CA LEU A 467 -51.34 45.73 21.59
C LEU A 467 -51.33 46.30 20.16
N GLY A 468 -51.88 47.50 19.96
CA GLY A 468 -51.82 48.21 18.68
C GLY A 468 -50.37 48.52 18.24
N VAL A 469 -49.55 49.06 19.15
CA VAL A 469 -48.15 49.39 18.86
C VAL A 469 -47.31 48.13 18.58
N LEU A 470 -47.52 47.04 19.31
CA LEU A 470 -46.82 45.78 19.08
C LEU A 470 -47.29 45.11 17.78
N GLY A 471 -48.57 45.19 17.45
CA GLY A 471 -49.12 44.72 16.18
C GLY A 471 -48.53 45.46 14.98
N GLU A 472 -48.42 46.78 15.05
CA GLU A 472 -47.78 47.60 14.00
C GLU A 472 -46.28 47.30 13.85
N GLN A 473 -45.57 47.07 14.96
CA GLN A 473 -44.15 46.68 14.91
C GLN A 473 -43.93 45.29 14.32
N ALA A 474 -44.81 44.32 14.64
CA ALA A 474 -44.76 42.98 14.07
C ALA A 474 -45.05 43.00 12.57
N LEU A 475 -46.11 43.71 12.13
CA LEU A 475 -46.43 43.92 10.71
C LEU A 475 -45.30 44.60 9.96
N ALA A 476 -44.69 45.65 10.54
CA ALA A 476 -43.56 46.32 9.94
C ALA A 476 -42.33 45.40 9.82
N SER A 477 -42.12 44.48 10.78
CA SER A 477 -41.02 43.51 10.71
C SER A 477 -41.28 42.43 9.65
N ILE A 478 -42.51 41.94 9.55
CA ILE A 478 -42.95 40.97 8.52
C ILE A 478 -42.85 41.57 7.11
N GLN A 479 -43.25 42.84 6.94
CA GLN A 479 -43.14 43.53 5.67
C GLN A 479 -41.66 43.69 5.25
N LYS A 480 -40.79 43.96 6.23
CA LYS A 480 -39.36 44.15 5.98
C LYS A 480 -38.62 42.86 5.65
N THR A 481 -39.03 41.73 6.24
CA THR A 481 -38.52 40.40 5.84
C THR A 481 -39.08 39.97 4.48
N ARG A 482 -40.34 40.30 4.17
CA ARG A 482 -40.93 40.09 2.83
C ARG A 482 -40.20 40.87 1.74
N ASP A 483 -39.88 42.14 2.00
CA ASP A 483 -39.12 42.99 1.07
C ASP A 483 -37.65 42.53 0.93
N PHE A 484 -37.07 41.95 1.99
CA PHE A 484 -35.71 41.41 1.96
C PHE A 484 -35.60 40.10 1.17
N LEU A 485 -36.65 39.28 1.17
CA LEU A 485 -36.67 37.95 0.52
C LEU A 485 -37.21 37.95 -0.91
N GLY A 486 -37.50 39.11 -1.50
CA GLY A 486 -37.66 39.25 -2.94
C GLY A 486 -38.83 38.49 -3.58
N GLY A 487 -39.96 38.34 -2.86
CA GLY A 487 -41.21 37.86 -3.47
C GLY A 487 -41.29 36.36 -3.76
N LEU A 488 -40.79 35.51 -2.86
CA LEU A 488 -41.09 34.08 -2.86
C LEU A 488 -42.40 33.84 -2.08
N ASP A 489 -43.44 33.39 -2.79
CA ASP A 489 -44.81 33.21 -2.29
C ASP A 489 -45.01 31.96 -1.40
N ASP A 490 -43.95 31.21 -1.06
CA ASP A 490 -44.07 29.99 -0.24
C ASP A 490 -43.51 30.18 1.17
N LEU A 491 -44.34 30.76 2.05
CA LEU A 491 -44.03 31.07 3.45
C LEU A 491 -44.16 29.86 4.40
N ARG A 492 -44.41 28.65 3.91
CA ARG A 492 -44.62 27.47 4.76
C ARG A 492 -43.35 26.87 5.33
N GLU A 493 -42.18 27.19 4.77
CA GLU A 493 -40.92 26.53 5.11
C GLU A 493 -40.05 27.31 6.12
N PHE A 494 -40.43 28.54 6.47
CA PHE A 494 -39.67 29.39 7.40
C PHE A 494 -40.34 29.45 8.78
N ARG A 495 -40.26 28.35 9.55
CA ARG A 495 -40.58 28.35 10.99
C ARG A 495 -39.43 29.00 11.77
N GLU A 496 -39.50 30.31 11.96
CA GLU A 496 -38.55 31.01 12.82
C GLU A 496 -38.90 30.76 14.30
N PRO A 497 -38.01 30.16 15.12
CA PRO A 497 -38.29 29.82 16.52
C PRO A 497 -38.73 31.01 17.39
N ARG A 498 -38.35 32.23 16.97
CA ARG A 498 -38.72 33.48 17.64
C ARG A 498 -40.18 33.86 17.41
N PHE A 499 -40.75 33.52 16.26
CA PHE A 499 -42.17 33.75 15.98
C PHE A 499 -43.03 32.79 16.80
N ASP A 500 -42.63 31.52 16.90
CA ASP A 500 -43.31 30.55 17.77
C ASP A 500 -43.21 30.94 19.27
N ALA A 501 -42.07 31.48 19.70
CA ALA A 501 -41.92 32.02 21.06
C ALA A 501 -42.85 33.23 21.31
N PHE A 502 -42.99 34.13 20.32
CA PHE A 502 -43.91 35.26 20.40
C PHE A 502 -45.38 34.81 20.45
N CYS A 503 -45.79 33.85 19.59
CA CYS A 503 -47.13 33.29 19.60
C CYS A 503 -47.46 32.56 20.91
N ARG A 504 -46.47 31.94 21.57
CA ARG A 504 -46.64 31.39 22.93
C ARG A 504 -46.88 32.49 23.95
N VAL A 505 -46.04 33.54 23.98
CA VAL A 505 -46.23 34.66 24.91
C VAL A 505 -47.60 35.32 24.73
N VAL A 506 -48.06 35.53 23.49
CA VAL A 506 -49.40 36.09 23.23
C VAL A 506 -50.51 35.15 23.69
N ARG A 507 -50.35 33.84 23.50
CA ARG A 507 -51.31 32.83 23.97
C ARG A 507 -51.35 32.79 25.49
N ASP A 508 -50.20 32.78 26.15
CA ASP A 508 -50.07 32.75 27.61
C ASP A 508 -50.71 33.99 28.24
N LEU A 509 -50.50 35.17 27.65
CA LEU A 509 -51.10 36.44 28.10
C LEU A 509 -52.62 36.47 27.87
N ALA A 510 -53.10 35.85 26.79
CA ALA A 510 -54.54 35.69 26.55
C ALA A 510 -55.18 34.76 27.59
N THR A 511 -54.54 33.64 27.93
CA THR A 511 -55.00 32.74 29.00
C THR A 511 -54.92 33.37 30.40
N GLU A 512 -53.91 34.20 30.68
CA GLU A 512 -53.83 34.95 31.95
C GLU A 512 -54.94 36.01 32.06
N LEU A 513 -55.30 36.67 30.97
CA LEU A 513 -56.41 37.62 30.94
C LEU A 513 -57.78 36.94 31.03
N GLU A 514 -57.95 35.75 30.44
CA GLU A 514 -59.18 34.95 30.59
C GLU A 514 -59.34 34.38 32.01
N THR A 515 -58.24 33.98 32.66
CA THR A 515 -58.26 33.46 34.04
C THR A 515 -58.43 34.56 35.09
N ALA A 516 -57.90 35.77 34.85
CA ALA A 516 -58.12 36.93 35.74
C ALA A 516 -59.58 37.43 35.74
N GLY A 517 -60.39 37.02 34.76
CA GLY A 517 -61.80 37.39 34.63
C GLY A 517 -62.80 36.50 35.38
N ASN A 518 -62.37 35.35 35.91
CA ASN A 518 -63.26 34.40 36.61
C ASN A 518 -62.73 34.11 38.03
N PRO A 519 -63.45 34.49 39.11
CA PRO A 519 -63.06 34.07 40.45
C PRO A 519 -63.20 32.54 40.58
N PRO A 520 -62.27 31.86 41.28
CA PRO A 520 -62.26 30.40 41.35
C PRO A 520 -63.47 29.87 42.11
N SER A 521 -64.31 29.11 41.39
CA SER A 521 -65.28 28.18 41.96
C SER A 521 -64.55 27.10 42.75
N SER A 522 -64.98 26.87 43.98
CA SER A 522 -64.28 26.14 45.04
C SER A 522 -64.32 24.61 44.94
N SER A 523 -64.00 23.99 43.79
CA SER A 523 -64.14 22.52 43.68
C SER A 523 -63.05 21.69 43.02
N ASP A 524 -61.93 22.22 42.50
CA ASP A 524 -60.93 21.37 41.81
C ASP A 524 -59.48 21.58 42.26
N ALA A 525 -59.26 21.65 43.58
CA ALA A 525 -57.92 21.75 44.18
C ALA A 525 -57.25 20.38 44.47
N VAL A 526 -57.69 19.29 43.84
CA VAL A 526 -57.12 17.95 44.08
C VAL A 526 -57.10 17.17 42.76
N LEU A 527 -56.01 17.24 42.01
CA LEU A 527 -55.47 16.22 41.07
C LEU A 527 -54.58 16.83 39.96
N VAL A 528 -53.52 17.57 40.28
CA VAL A 528 -52.41 17.79 39.32
C VAL A 528 -51.10 17.92 40.09
N ALA A 529 -50.59 16.80 40.60
CA ALA A 529 -49.27 16.75 41.25
C ALA A 529 -48.45 15.50 40.89
N THR A 530 -48.82 14.76 39.84
CA THR A 530 -48.09 13.55 39.43
C THR A 530 -48.18 13.33 37.92
N GLU A 531 -47.55 14.19 37.13
CA GLU A 531 -47.35 13.94 35.68
C GLU A 531 -46.22 14.80 35.11
N GLN A 532 -45.09 14.88 35.83
CA GLN A 532 -43.96 15.75 35.47
C GLN A 532 -42.61 15.01 35.42
N ALA A 533 -42.62 13.72 35.07
CA ALA A 533 -41.41 12.94 34.86
C ALA A 533 -41.65 11.73 33.94
N ARG A 534 -41.93 11.93 32.64
CA ARG A 534 -41.77 10.84 31.65
C ARG A 534 -41.65 11.13 30.15
N ASP A 535 -41.65 12.37 29.67
CA ASP A 535 -41.70 12.64 28.22
C ASP A 535 -40.51 13.46 27.66
N GLU A 536 -39.26 13.03 27.91
CA GLU A 536 -38.07 13.65 27.27
C GLU A 536 -37.15 12.64 26.53
N GLU A 537 -37.66 11.47 26.11
CA GLU A 537 -36.82 10.52 25.35
C GLU A 537 -37.57 9.74 24.26
N ALA A 538 -38.13 10.45 23.28
CA ALA A 538 -38.53 9.85 22.01
C ALA A 538 -38.69 10.94 20.93
N ASP A 539 -37.64 11.15 20.12
CA ASP A 539 -37.75 11.46 18.69
C ASP A 539 -36.35 11.65 18.08
N ILE A 540 -35.69 10.52 17.81
CA ILE A 540 -34.66 10.44 16.77
C ILE A 540 -35.31 9.63 15.64
N PRO A 541 -35.48 10.19 14.42
CA PRO A 541 -36.05 9.44 13.32
C PRO A 541 -35.10 8.27 13.00
N ALA A 542 -35.60 7.05 13.21
CA ALA A 542 -34.94 5.83 12.76
C ALA A 542 -34.79 5.91 11.23
N ALA A 543 -33.57 6.23 10.80
CA ALA A 543 -33.17 6.13 9.40
C ALA A 543 -33.45 4.70 8.96
N ALA A 544 -34.40 4.53 8.04
CA ALA A 544 -34.66 3.28 7.36
C ALA A 544 -33.33 2.78 6.78
N ALA A 545 -32.75 1.76 7.43
CA ALA A 545 -31.58 1.07 6.93
C ALA A 545 -32.02 0.38 5.63
N THR A 546 -31.77 1.05 4.51
CA THR A 546 -31.98 0.51 3.18
C THR A 546 -31.04 -0.68 3.08
N THR A 547 -31.62 -1.89 3.05
CA THR A 547 -30.87 -3.13 2.91
C THR A 547 -30.23 -3.10 1.53
N ILE A 548 -28.95 -2.74 1.47
CA ILE A 548 -28.19 -2.62 0.22
C ILE A 548 -27.99 -4.04 -0.34
N THR A 549 -28.81 -4.41 -1.31
CA THR A 549 -28.72 -5.69 -2.03
C THR A 549 -27.55 -5.67 -3.01
N TRP A 550 -26.55 -6.52 -2.77
CA TRP A 550 -25.44 -6.76 -3.70
C TRP A 550 -25.77 -7.95 -4.61
N GLU A 551 -25.55 -7.81 -5.91
CA GLU A 551 -25.75 -8.86 -6.91
C GLU A 551 -24.39 -9.46 -7.33
N GLN A 552 -24.31 -10.78 -7.46
CA GLN A 552 -23.09 -11.48 -7.88
C GLN A 552 -23.07 -11.69 -9.39
N TYR A 553 -22.00 -11.25 -10.05
CA TYR A 553 -21.73 -11.43 -11.47
C TYR A 553 -20.39 -12.17 -11.66
N ALA A 554 -20.16 -12.74 -12.84
CA ALA A 554 -18.87 -13.32 -13.20
C ALA A 554 -18.24 -12.47 -14.31
N ASP A 555 -16.94 -12.21 -14.21
CA ASP A 555 -16.18 -11.57 -15.29
C ASP A 555 -15.85 -12.55 -16.43
N ASP A 556 -15.19 -12.05 -17.46
CA ASP A 556 -14.81 -12.76 -18.68
C ASP A 556 -13.90 -13.99 -18.42
N VAL A 557 -13.31 -14.06 -17.23
CA VAL A 557 -12.41 -15.12 -16.76
C VAL A 557 -13.14 -16.09 -15.81
N GLY A 558 -14.43 -15.84 -15.53
CA GLY A 558 -15.25 -16.62 -14.61
C GLY A 558 -15.03 -16.27 -13.14
N THR A 559 -14.35 -15.16 -12.82
CA THR A 559 -14.13 -14.74 -11.44
C THR A 559 -15.37 -14.01 -10.93
N PRO A 560 -15.97 -14.44 -9.80
CA PRO A 560 -17.13 -13.78 -9.26
C PRO A 560 -16.76 -12.40 -8.67
N TYR A 561 -17.55 -11.39 -8.98
CA TYR A 561 -17.52 -10.05 -8.37
C TYR A 561 -18.92 -9.60 -7.97
N TYR A 562 -19.01 -8.72 -6.98
CA TYR A 562 -20.27 -8.21 -6.44
C TYR A 562 -20.50 -6.79 -6.95
N TYR A 563 -21.66 -6.55 -7.56
CA TYR A 563 -22.09 -5.25 -8.07
C TYR A 563 -23.26 -4.72 -7.25
N ASN A 564 -23.19 -3.45 -6.86
CA ASN A 564 -24.26 -2.76 -6.18
C ASN A 564 -25.02 -1.88 -7.18
N PRO A 565 -26.26 -2.24 -7.57
CA PRO A 565 -27.03 -1.49 -8.55
C PRO A 565 -27.44 -0.09 -8.09
N GLU A 566 -27.52 0.16 -6.77
CA GLU A 566 -27.90 1.47 -6.22
C GLU A 566 -26.75 2.48 -6.23
N THR A 567 -25.52 2.01 -6.01
CA THR A 567 -24.32 2.90 -5.96
C THR A 567 -23.48 2.85 -7.22
N GLY A 568 -23.64 1.82 -8.05
CA GLY A 568 -22.79 1.56 -9.23
C GLY A 568 -21.39 1.06 -8.89
N GLU A 569 -21.14 0.68 -7.63
CA GLU A 569 -19.85 0.17 -7.18
C GLU A 569 -19.72 -1.34 -7.45
N SER A 570 -18.51 -1.78 -7.80
CA SER A 570 -18.15 -3.20 -7.93
C SER A 570 -16.97 -3.54 -7.04
N THR A 571 -16.99 -4.71 -6.41
CA THR A 571 -15.91 -5.24 -5.58
C THR A 571 -15.72 -6.74 -5.80
N TYR A 572 -14.47 -7.20 -5.75
CA TYR A 572 -14.14 -8.63 -5.78
C TYR A 572 -14.17 -9.26 -4.38
N GLU A 573 -14.28 -8.46 -3.31
CA GLU A 573 -14.40 -8.95 -1.94
C GLU A 573 -15.87 -9.12 -1.55
N THR A 574 -16.23 -10.26 -0.93
CA THR A 574 -17.61 -10.56 -0.52
C THR A 574 -18.10 -9.51 0.49
N PRO A 575 -19.17 -8.75 0.19
CA PRO A 575 -19.66 -7.71 1.08
C PRO A 575 -20.18 -8.32 2.40
N PRO A 576 -20.01 -7.62 3.53
CA PRO A 576 -20.18 -8.18 4.88
C PRO A 576 -21.62 -8.61 5.23
N GLN A 577 -22.61 -8.34 4.39
CA GLN A 577 -24.02 -8.66 4.66
C GLN A 577 -24.49 -10.02 4.10
N THR A 578 -23.64 -10.73 3.35
CA THR A 578 -24.00 -12.04 2.76
C THR A 578 -23.86 -13.22 3.73
N GLN A 579 -23.34 -13.03 4.96
CA GLN A 579 -23.26 -14.06 5.99
C GLN A 579 -24.54 -14.10 6.85
N GLY A 580 -25.69 -14.33 6.21
CA GLY A 580 -26.95 -14.58 6.89
C GLY A 580 -27.17 -16.07 7.10
N GLY A 581 -26.73 -16.63 8.23
CA GLY A 581 -27.14 -17.96 8.66
C GLY A 581 -26.23 -18.66 9.67
N ALA A 582 -26.77 -18.87 10.87
CA ALA A 582 -26.29 -19.69 12.00
C ALA A 582 -25.49 -18.94 13.10
N ILE A 583 -26.26 -18.41 14.06
CA ILE A 583 -25.80 -18.04 15.40
C ILE A 583 -25.33 -19.33 16.10
N VAL A 584 -24.02 -19.53 16.21
CA VAL A 584 -23.41 -20.44 17.19
C VAL A 584 -23.20 -19.62 18.47
N PRO A 585 -23.71 -20.04 19.64
CA PRO A 585 -23.51 -19.30 20.89
C PRO A 585 -22.02 -19.37 21.27
N CYS A 586 -21.37 -18.22 21.37
CA CYS A 586 -20.03 -18.11 21.94
C CYS A 586 -20.11 -18.39 23.46
N GLU A 587 -19.51 -19.50 23.89
CA GLU A 587 -19.18 -19.72 25.30
C GLU A 587 -18.03 -18.79 25.71
N GLU A 588 -18.22 -18.13 26.85
CA GLU A 588 -17.25 -17.26 27.51
C GLU A 588 -16.06 -18.08 28.07
N PRO A 589 -14.79 -17.66 27.90
CA PRO A 589 -13.69 -18.24 28.65
C PRO A 589 -13.65 -17.70 30.08
N PRO A 590 -13.39 -18.54 31.10
CA PRO A 590 -13.40 -18.13 32.49
C PRO A 590 -12.20 -17.24 32.83
N THR A 591 -12.49 -16.24 33.64
CA THR A 591 -11.52 -15.48 34.44
C THR A 591 -10.57 -16.40 35.21
N SER A 592 -9.26 -16.27 34.97
CA SER A 592 -8.22 -16.81 35.85
C SER A 592 -7.09 -15.79 36.06
N THR A 593 -7.18 -15.11 37.21
CA THR A 593 -6.13 -14.97 38.23
C THR A 593 -4.65 -15.04 37.83
N TRP A 594 -3.97 -13.89 38.00
CA TRP A 594 -2.63 -13.67 38.56
C TRP A 594 -1.61 -14.84 38.63
N GLY A 595 -0.40 -14.60 38.12
CA GLY A 595 0.82 -15.14 38.74
C GLY A 595 2.00 -15.46 37.82
N HIS A 596 3.14 -14.81 38.10
CA HIS A 596 4.52 -15.20 37.76
C HIS A 596 5.13 -14.81 36.42
N THR A 597 5.72 -13.62 36.44
CA THR A 597 6.98 -13.25 35.78
C THR A 597 8.09 -14.22 36.15
N GLN A 598 8.68 -14.93 35.18
CA GLN A 598 10.10 -15.31 35.20
C GLN A 598 10.68 -15.25 33.78
N GLU A 599 11.82 -14.57 33.70
CA GLU A 599 12.69 -14.37 32.52
C GLU A 599 13.23 -15.69 31.97
N PRO A 600 13.49 -15.80 30.65
CA PRO A 600 14.40 -16.83 30.15
C PRO A 600 15.84 -16.30 30.12
N THR A 601 16.62 -16.81 31.06
CA THR A 601 18.08 -16.72 31.17
C THR A 601 18.77 -17.26 29.91
N LEU A 602 19.58 -16.40 29.29
CA LEU A 602 20.62 -16.74 28.34
C LEU A 602 21.68 -17.63 29.04
N LEU A 603 21.89 -18.85 28.53
CA LEU A 603 23.03 -19.68 28.89
C LEU A 603 23.79 -20.06 27.63
N GLU A 604 24.93 -19.39 27.46
CA GLU A 604 26.05 -19.82 26.64
C GLU A 604 26.55 -21.17 27.16
N GLN A 605 26.68 -22.15 26.27
CA GLN A 605 27.53 -23.30 26.50
C GLN A 605 28.54 -23.42 25.36
N THR A 606 29.74 -22.97 25.67
CA THR A 606 30.99 -23.34 25.03
C THR A 606 31.35 -24.77 25.44
N THR A 607 31.49 -25.68 24.49
CA THR A 607 32.33 -26.87 24.67
C THR A 607 33.19 -27.10 23.43
N THR A 608 34.44 -26.66 23.58
CA THR A 608 35.61 -27.15 22.84
C THR A 608 35.86 -28.60 23.26
N SER A 609 36.02 -29.53 22.31
CA SER A 609 36.76 -30.77 22.55
C SER A 609 37.23 -31.36 21.22
N ASP A 610 38.50 -31.74 21.24
CA ASP A 610 39.38 -32.15 20.15
C ASP A 610 38.97 -33.41 19.35
N ASP A 611 39.48 -33.42 18.12
CA ASP A 611 39.62 -34.43 17.05
C ASP A 611 40.31 -35.76 17.52
N PRO A 612 40.66 -36.76 16.66
CA PRO A 612 39.95 -37.47 15.59
C PRO A 612 40.01 -39.02 15.77
N THR A 613 39.07 -39.79 15.23
CA THR A 613 39.36 -41.19 14.85
C THR A 613 38.67 -41.62 13.56
N TRP A 614 39.50 -42.01 12.61
CA TRP A 614 39.19 -42.67 11.35
C TRP A 614 38.36 -43.94 11.54
N GLY A 615 37.28 -44.07 10.79
CA GLY A 615 36.48 -45.29 10.67
C GLY A 615 35.90 -45.38 9.27
N GLU A 616 36.66 -45.98 8.35
CA GLU A 616 36.19 -46.42 7.04
C GLU A 616 34.99 -47.38 7.24
N ARG A 617 33.82 -46.98 6.73
CA ARG A 617 32.73 -47.92 6.44
C ARG A 617 32.25 -47.68 5.02
N GLU A 618 32.55 -48.66 4.18
CA GLU A 618 32.00 -48.82 2.83
C GLU A 618 30.46 -48.81 2.88
N PRO A 619 29.77 -48.08 1.99
CA PRO A 619 28.35 -48.28 1.80
C PRO A 619 28.12 -49.50 0.91
N THR A 620 27.61 -50.56 1.50
CA THR A 620 27.04 -51.72 0.81
C THR A 620 25.91 -51.25 -0.11
N LEU A 621 26.10 -51.46 -1.41
CA LEU A 621 25.07 -51.44 -2.44
C LEU A 621 24.03 -52.52 -2.11
N LEU A 622 22.88 -52.09 -1.56
CA LEU A 622 21.65 -52.89 -1.60
C LEU A 622 20.84 -52.43 -2.81
N GLU A 623 20.83 -53.28 -3.84
CA GLU A 623 19.87 -53.22 -4.94
C GLU A 623 18.47 -53.46 -4.38
N GLN A 624 17.72 -52.39 -4.12
CA GLN A 624 16.28 -52.45 -3.97
C GLN A 624 15.65 -52.13 -5.32
N THR A 625 15.37 -53.19 -6.10
CA THR A 625 14.42 -53.12 -7.20
C THR A 625 13.01 -53.05 -6.61
N THR A 626 12.52 -51.85 -6.32
CA THR A 626 11.09 -51.63 -6.05
C THR A 626 10.35 -51.61 -7.38
N ASN A 627 9.67 -52.71 -7.68
CA ASN A 627 8.61 -52.75 -8.68
C ASN A 627 7.50 -51.79 -8.23
N TYR A 628 7.43 -50.61 -8.86
CA TYR A 628 6.28 -49.72 -8.77
C TYR A 628 5.18 -50.27 -9.67
N THR A 629 4.29 -51.06 -9.09
CA THR A 629 2.96 -51.29 -9.68
C THR A 629 2.11 -50.07 -9.33
N THR A 630 2.15 -49.05 -10.19
CA THR A 630 1.31 -47.87 -10.09
C THR A 630 -0.10 -48.22 -10.57
N THR A 631 -0.96 -48.61 -9.64
CA THR A 631 -2.42 -48.52 -9.79
C THR A 631 -2.95 -47.88 -8.53
N SER A 632 -2.83 -46.55 -8.48
CA SER A 632 -3.54 -45.72 -7.51
C SER A 632 -4.93 -45.48 -8.08
N ASP A 633 -5.90 -46.29 -7.65
CA ASP A 633 -7.34 -46.08 -7.89
C ASP A 633 -7.83 -44.89 -7.05
N ASP A 634 -7.28 -43.70 -7.30
CA ASP A 634 -7.79 -42.46 -6.71
C ASP A 634 -8.87 -41.91 -7.64
N PRO A 635 -10.17 -41.97 -7.27
CA PRO A 635 -11.30 -41.72 -8.16
C PRO A 635 -11.39 -40.27 -8.68
N ASN A 636 -10.50 -39.39 -8.21
CA ASN A 636 -10.51 -37.97 -8.57
C ASN A 636 -9.64 -37.63 -9.79
N TRP A 637 -8.83 -38.55 -10.30
CA TRP A 637 -8.05 -38.32 -11.52
C TRP A 637 -8.81 -38.77 -12.76
N VAL A 638 -9.15 -37.81 -13.62
CA VAL A 638 -9.85 -38.04 -14.89
C VAL A 638 -8.89 -37.76 -16.05
N GLN A 639 -8.84 -38.68 -17.01
CA GLN A 639 -8.04 -38.50 -18.22
C GLN A 639 -8.76 -37.50 -19.15
N SER A 640 -8.07 -36.43 -19.55
CA SER A 640 -8.57 -35.40 -20.47
C SER A 640 -7.58 -35.16 -21.61
N GLN A 641 -8.06 -34.55 -22.70
CA GLN A 641 -7.25 -34.26 -23.89
C GLN A 641 -7.21 -32.73 -24.09
N ASP A 642 -6.00 -32.18 -24.28
CA ASP A 642 -5.83 -30.75 -24.57
C ASP A 642 -6.19 -30.41 -26.03
N GLU A 643 -6.21 -29.11 -26.35
CA GLU A 643 -6.48 -28.61 -27.72
C GLU A 643 -5.47 -29.10 -28.77
N GLU A 644 -4.28 -29.55 -28.33
CA GLU A 644 -3.21 -30.08 -29.17
C GLU A 644 -3.28 -31.61 -29.31
N GLY A 645 -4.30 -32.25 -28.75
CA GLY A 645 -4.51 -33.70 -28.81
C GLY A 645 -3.67 -34.51 -27.84
N ARG A 646 -2.97 -33.88 -26.89
CA ARG A 646 -2.15 -34.55 -25.88
C ARG A 646 -3.01 -34.92 -24.67
N TRP A 647 -2.84 -36.16 -24.22
CA TRP A 647 -3.53 -36.67 -23.05
C TRP A 647 -2.82 -36.22 -21.77
N TYR A 648 -3.60 -35.74 -20.81
CA TYR A 648 -3.15 -35.39 -19.47
C TYR A 648 -4.14 -35.91 -18.43
N TRP A 649 -3.67 -36.08 -17.19
CA TRP A 649 -4.52 -36.42 -16.06
C TRP A 649 -4.91 -35.14 -15.32
N TYR A 650 -6.20 -34.95 -15.06
CA TYR A 650 -6.75 -33.81 -14.33
C TYR A 650 -7.37 -34.30 -13.03
N ASN A 651 -6.94 -33.73 -11.90
CA ASN A 651 -7.54 -34.00 -10.60
C ASN A 651 -8.74 -33.07 -10.39
N THR A 652 -9.95 -33.63 -10.34
CA THR A 652 -11.19 -32.86 -10.21
C THR A 652 -11.35 -32.20 -8.84
N ALA A 653 -10.65 -32.68 -7.81
CA ALA A 653 -10.72 -32.14 -6.45
C ALA A 653 -9.70 -31.02 -6.21
N THR A 654 -8.49 -31.13 -6.75
CA THR A 654 -7.40 -30.15 -6.51
C THR A 654 -7.20 -29.15 -7.64
N GLY A 655 -7.70 -29.44 -8.84
CA GLY A 655 -7.45 -28.64 -10.04
C GLY A 655 -6.04 -28.81 -10.61
N GLU A 656 -5.26 -29.77 -10.09
CA GLU A 656 -3.92 -30.06 -10.59
C GLU A 656 -3.97 -30.87 -11.90
N SER A 657 -3.05 -30.57 -12.81
CA SER A 657 -2.87 -31.32 -14.06
C SER A 657 -1.46 -31.88 -14.15
N TYR A 658 -1.36 -33.12 -14.62
CA TYR A 658 -0.10 -33.83 -14.80
C TYR A 658 -0.02 -34.38 -16.22
N TYR A 659 1.03 -33.99 -16.94
CA TYR A 659 1.37 -34.55 -18.26
C TYR A 659 2.29 -35.75 -18.04
N ASP A 660 1.92 -36.91 -18.57
CA ASP A 660 2.76 -38.08 -18.48
C ASP A 660 3.95 -37.90 -19.45
N GLU A 661 5.13 -37.64 -18.90
CA GLU A 661 6.34 -37.24 -19.63
C GLU A 661 6.93 -38.37 -20.51
N TYR A 662 6.27 -39.53 -20.57
CA TYR A 662 6.76 -40.76 -21.19
C TYR A 662 6.47 -40.95 -22.69
N TYR A 663 5.88 -39.98 -23.39
CA TYR A 663 5.61 -40.08 -24.84
C TYR A 663 6.56 -39.24 -25.73
N TYR A 664 7.85 -39.25 -25.42
CA TYR A 664 8.90 -38.86 -26.37
C TYR A 664 9.81 -40.05 -26.68
N GLU A 665 9.33 -40.96 -27.54
CA GLU A 665 10.17 -41.83 -28.38
C GLU A 665 9.92 -41.57 -29.86
#